data_AF-A0AAN9TH16-F1
#
_entry.id   AF-A0AAN9TH16-F1
#
_cell.length_a   1.000
_cell.length_b   1.000
_cell.length_c   1.000
_cell.angle_alpha   90.00
_cell.angle_beta   90.00
_cell.angle_gamma   90.00
#
_symmetry.space_group_name_H-M   'P 1'
#
loop_
_entity.id
_entity.type
_entity.pdbx_description
1 polymer ?
#
loop_
_entity_poly.entity_id
_entity_poly.type
_entity_poly.pdbx_seq_one_letter_code
_entity_poly.pdbx_strand_id
1 'polypeptide(L)'
;MMFITTSTLILFVLNGISYSSSLSLFEDKLSGSEKINPLQQPNSEVKAKWFWFQQKLDHFDENNKNTWKQKYYEEEKYYEKGGPVYLLLENKHLLRSEMMSSGYWQSHGKENKAMLFYMPHRYHDFYTPLKSARSKDLIYLNTKQALEDFAAFIRAKNDEHEFPEGTKWIVFGSSFAGYLAAWLRAKYPDLVYGAVASSAPVLAQMDCPEYLNNVDNTLTKFNRKCQNDIAQANVDLDKLVESSDGRKEIGEIFQLCEPLDSHRYNVTLFATTVTNYISEAIQNDFKQKKLDQICKNMMKDAATKKPIQRYSEVISVLMKEKKKNKCLQTNFYTYSNNLRVTFSITAFYRGKFWLYQQCNELGWFLTSPKKSNTFSKNIELDYSLNLCSEIFGSSIDKKHIDGAVAKTNQLYGGLKLNTPRTLFVNGDSDPWRFAQITTNKVNKNVDVITIKGRILQSADEEIVLTGYMDDFQGKSVQQMPFLGPRLGTSENFVQIVDHFSPSDTRTWRQWYYKEESYYKKGGPVYLFISDRSDVDLSLVKGNYWFLHAQGQHAMIFILEHRFFSRSQPFTNTVTRNLQYLHSAQAVADAASFITEMNDKYTFPTSTKWIVIGGSHGGNLAAWLRLKYPHLVYGAVASSAMVHAQLELPEYLVTVSRILGDFKSQCKDDIEKANEKLDELSTTISGRLEIGRTFK
;
A
#
# COMPACT_ATOMS: atom_id res chain seq x y z
N MET A 1 -23.68 -15.92 -27.85
CA MET A 1 -23.73 -16.00 -26.37
C MET A 1 -22.30 -16.18 -25.91
N MET A 2 -21.73 -15.14 -25.33
CA MET A 2 -20.29 -14.89 -25.20
C MET A 2 -19.77 -15.59 -23.93
N PHE A 3 -19.00 -16.66 -24.07
CA PHE A 3 -18.22 -17.23 -22.97
C PHE A 3 -16.94 -16.40 -22.83
N ILE A 4 -16.89 -15.53 -21.82
CA ILE A 4 -15.65 -14.90 -21.36
C ILE A 4 -15.31 -15.56 -20.03
N THR A 5 -14.27 -16.38 -20.04
CA THR A 5 -13.74 -17.07 -18.87
C THR A 5 -12.99 -16.10 -17.97
N THR A 6 -13.15 -16.32 -16.68
CA THR A 6 -12.69 -15.58 -15.49
C THR A 6 -11.15 -15.51 -15.30
N SER A 7 -10.35 -15.81 -16.32
CA SER A 7 -8.89 -15.88 -16.22
C SER A 7 -8.18 -14.53 -16.36
N THR A 8 -8.89 -13.44 -16.65
CA THR A 8 -8.29 -12.13 -16.92
C THR A 8 -7.86 -11.37 -15.65
N LEU A 9 -8.44 -11.67 -14.48
CA LEU A 9 -8.24 -10.82 -13.28
C LEU A 9 -6.90 -11.02 -12.55
N ILE A 10 -6.23 -12.16 -12.73
CA ILE A 10 -4.98 -12.50 -12.02
C ILE A 10 -3.74 -12.03 -12.81
N LEU A 11 -3.84 -11.89 -14.14
CA LEU A 11 -2.74 -11.44 -15.01
C LEU A 11 -2.41 -9.94 -14.87
N PHE A 12 -3.35 -9.08 -14.49
CA PHE A 12 -3.12 -7.63 -14.42
C PHE A 12 -2.25 -7.17 -13.24
N VAL A 13 -2.25 -7.89 -12.12
CA VAL A 13 -1.50 -7.49 -10.90
C VAL A 13 -0.02 -7.86 -11.00
N LEU A 14 0.33 -8.95 -11.69
CA LEU A 14 1.71 -9.40 -11.89
C LEU A 14 2.47 -8.60 -12.96
N ASN A 15 1.76 -7.94 -13.86
CA ASN A 15 2.38 -7.16 -14.94
C ASN A 15 3.13 -5.93 -14.40
N GLY A 16 2.59 -5.21 -13.39
CA GLY A 16 3.22 -4.00 -12.84
C GLY A 16 4.62 -4.20 -12.26
N ILE A 17 4.83 -5.29 -11.51
CA ILE A 17 6.08 -5.63 -10.80
C ILE A 17 7.17 -6.12 -11.78
N SER A 18 6.75 -6.78 -12.87
CA SER A 18 7.67 -7.33 -13.88
C SER A 18 8.34 -6.24 -14.74
N TYR A 19 7.65 -5.11 -14.96
CA TYR A 19 8.18 -3.97 -15.73
C TYR A 19 9.31 -3.23 -15.02
N SER A 20 9.22 -3.02 -13.69
CA SER A 20 10.23 -2.27 -12.92
C SER A 20 11.57 -3.01 -12.89
N SER A 21 11.54 -4.31 -12.61
CA SER A 21 12.73 -5.17 -12.55
C SER A 21 13.46 -5.30 -13.90
N SER A 22 12.71 -5.28 -15.00
CA SER A 22 13.26 -5.45 -16.36
C SER A 22 13.97 -4.20 -16.86
N LEU A 23 13.47 -3.00 -16.53
CA LEU A 23 14.08 -1.73 -16.94
C LEU A 23 15.38 -1.45 -16.18
N SER A 24 15.44 -1.72 -14.85
CA SER A 24 16.68 -1.56 -14.07
C SER A 24 17.82 -2.44 -14.61
N LEU A 25 17.52 -3.68 -15.03
CA LEU A 25 18.51 -4.59 -15.62
C LEU A 25 18.97 -4.17 -17.03
N PHE A 26 18.16 -3.40 -17.75
CA PHE A 26 18.46 -2.90 -19.08
C PHE A 26 19.42 -1.69 -19.03
N GLU A 27 19.29 -0.83 -18.00
CA GLU A 27 20.15 0.32 -17.77
C GLU A 27 21.61 -0.07 -17.45
N ASP A 28 21.81 -1.10 -16.63
CA ASP A 28 23.14 -1.66 -16.31
C ASP A 28 23.91 -2.13 -17.56
N LYS A 29 23.19 -2.58 -18.61
CA LYS A 29 23.78 -2.99 -19.90
C LYS A 29 24.09 -1.84 -20.83
N LEU A 30 23.37 -0.71 -20.74
CA LEU A 30 23.60 0.47 -21.58
C LEU A 30 24.76 1.34 -21.06
N SER A 31 25.07 1.27 -19.77
CA SER A 31 26.14 2.03 -19.11
C SER A 31 27.54 1.41 -19.25
N GLY A 32 27.68 0.25 -19.89
CA GLY A 32 28.98 -0.38 -20.16
C GLY A 32 29.64 -1.07 -18.97
N SER A 33 28.89 -1.37 -17.90
CA SER A 33 29.41 -2.16 -16.78
C SER A 33 29.53 -3.65 -17.14
N GLU A 34 30.69 -4.26 -16.87
CA GLU A 34 31.02 -5.63 -17.26
C GLU A 34 30.11 -6.69 -16.60
N LYS A 35 29.73 -7.68 -17.43
CA LYS A 35 29.18 -9.02 -17.15
C LYS A 35 28.89 -9.37 -15.67
N ILE A 36 27.61 -9.31 -15.30
CA ILE A 36 27.07 -10.21 -14.27
C ILE A 36 26.71 -11.53 -14.97
N ASN A 37 27.34 -12.63 -14.56
CA ASN A 37 26.96 -13.98 -14.96
C ASN A 37 25.44 -14.16 -14.76
N PRO A 38 24.71 -14.81 -15.68
CA PRO A 38 23.29 -15.10 -15.48
C PRO A 38 23.16 -15.88 -14.18
N LEU A 39 22.60 -15.22 -13.16
CA LEU A 39 22.27 -15.84 -11.90
C LEU A 39 21.49 -17.11 -12.20
N GLN A 40 22.05 -18.25 -11.79
CA GLN A 40 21.25 -19.41 -11.44
C GLN A 40 20.06 -18.86 -10.65
N GLN A 41 18.84 -19.13 -11.13
CA GLN A 41 17.67 -18.94 -10.29
C GLN A 41 18.00 -19.62 -8.96
N PRO A 42 17.90 -18.92 -7.82
CA PRO A 42 17.98 -19.61 -6.56
C PRO A 42 16.76 -20.53 -6.51
N ASN A 43 16.97 -21.80 -6.88
CA ASN A 43 16.24 -22.92 -6.31
C ASN A 43 16.64 -22.96 -4.83
N SER A 44 16.10 -22.03 -4.07
CA SER A 44 15.95 -22.14 -2.63
C SER A 44 14.83 -21.17 -2.27
N GLU A 45 13.82 -21.66 -1.59
CA GLU A 45 13.12 -20.85 -0.62
C GLU A 45 14.17 -20.01 0.12
N VAL A 46 14.17 -18.68 -0.05
CA VAL A 46 14.83 -17.83 0.94
C VAL A 46 13.96 -17.96 2.17
N LYS A 47 14.23 -18.99 2.98
CA LYS A 47 13.78 -19.04 4.37
C LYS A 47 14.38 -17.80 5.01
N ALA A 48 13.55 -16.76 5.18
CA ALA A 48 13.95 -15.53 5.85
C ALA A 48 14.65 -15.89 7.16
N LYS A 49 15.95 -15.61 7.25
CA LYS A 49 16.76 -15.97 8.42
C LYS A 49 16.53 -14.89 9.47
N TRP A 50 15.66 -15.21 10.42
CA TRP A 50 15.45 -14.37 11.58
C TRP A 50 16.54 -14.60 12.61
N PHE A 51 16.93 -13.51 13.26
CA PHE A 51 17.94 -13.50 14.30
C PHE A 51 17.36 -12.96 15.61
N TRP A 52 18.15 -13.12 16.69
CA TRP A 52 17.79 -12.68 18.03
C TRP A 52 18.85 -11.71 18.54
N PHE A 53 18.41 -10.51 18.89
CA PHE A 53 19.23 -9.53 19.57
C PHE A 53 18.97 -9.60 21.08
N GLN A 54 20.03 -9.71 21.88
CA GLN A 54 19.92 -9.69 23.34
C GLN A 54 19.76 -8.24 23.79
N GLN A 55 18.55 -7.88 24.22
CA GLN A 55 18.16 -6.53 24.56
C GLN A 55 18.03 -6.35 26.08
N LYS A 56 18.31 -5.16 26.61
CA LYS A 56 18.00 -4.83 28.01
C LYS A 56 16.49 -4.71 28.22
N LEU A 57 16.01 -5.19 29.36
CA LEU A 57 14.60 -5.00 29.72
C LEU A 57 14.32 -3.52 30.02
N ASP A 58 15.18 -2.91 30.82
CA ASP A 58 15.12 -1.53 31.23
C ASP A 58 16.44 -0.82 30.92
N HIS A 59 16.39 0.18 30.04
CA HIS A 59 17.54 0.99 29.69
C HIS A 59 17.84 2.12 30.68
N PHE A 60 16.88 2.47 31.53
CA PHE A 60 16.92 3.65 32.39
C PHE A 60 17.03 3.31 33.89
N ASP A 61 17.17 2.02 34.21
CA ASP A 61 17.56 1.53 35.54
C ASP A 61 18.87 0.74 35.44
N GLU A 62 19.98 1.35 35.84
CA GLU A 62 21.31 0.72 35.78
C GLU A 62 21.43 -0.52 36.69
N ASN A 63 20.60 -0.63 37.73
CA ASN A 63 20.59 -1.78 38.63
C ASN A 63 19.83 -2.96 38.02
N ASN A 64 18.96 -2.71 37.04
CA ASN A 64 18.23 -3.75 36.36
C ASN A 64 19.11 -4.45 35.32
N LYS A 65 19.56 -5.67 35.64
CA LYS A 65 20.38 -6.49 34.74
C LYS A 65 19.56 -7.45 33.86
N ASN A 66 18.23 -7.37 33.91
CA ASN A 66 17.39 -8.27 33.14
C ASN A 66 17.48 -7.96 31.64
N THR A 67 17.40 -9.01 30.84
CA THR A 67 17.47 -8.93 29.38
C THR A 67 16.39 -9.80 28.74
N TRP A 68 16.09 -9.54 27.47
CA TRP A 68 15.12 -10.29 26.67
C TRP A 68 15.61 -10.40 25.23
N LYS A 69 15.04 -11.34 24.46
CA LYS A 69 15.42 -11.55 23.06
C LYS A 69 14.47 -10.79 22.15
N GLN A 70 14.98 -9.76 21.50
CA GLN A 70 14.26 -9.03 20.47
C GLN A 70 14.55 -9.65 19.11
N LYS A 71 13.50 -10.00 18.38
CA LYS A 71 13.65 -10.57 17.04
C LYS A 71 14.07 -9.49 16.07
N TYR A 72 14.93 -9.80 15.11
CA TYR A 72 15.24 -8.91 14.01
C TYR A 72 15.56 -9.71 12.74
N TYR A 73 15.50 -9.04 11.60
CA TYR A 73 15.92 -9.57 10.32
C TYR A 73 17.07 -8.73 9.76
N GLU A 74 17.92 -9.39 8.99
CA GLU A 74 19.12 -8.84 8.41
C GLU A 74 19.32 -9.39 7.00
N GLU A 75 19.68 -8.52 6.06
CA GLU A 75 19.99 -8.85 4.67
C GLU A 75 21.22 -8.09 4.19
N GLU A 76 22.25 -8.86 3.86
CA GLU A 76 23.53 -8.37 3.37
C GLU A 76 23.65 -8.49 1.85
N LYS A 77 22.71 -9.16 1.16
CA LYS A 77 22.80 -9.47 -0.28
C LYS A 77 23.18 -8.30 -1.20
N TYR A 78 22.83 -7.07 -0.83
CA TYR A 78 23.10 -5.87 -1.62
C TYR A 78 24.21 -4.99 -1.06
N TYR A 79 24.73 -5.32 0.11
CA TYR A 79 25.67 -4.46 0.83
C TYR A 79 27.06 -4.50 0.17
N GLU A 80 27.64 -3.32 -0.06
CA GLU A 80 29.06 -3.16 -0.38
C GLU A 80 29.73 -2.35 0.73
N LYS A 81 30.95 -2.73 1.12
CA LYS A 81 31.67 -2.10 2.24
C LYS A 81 31.74 -0.57 2.04
N GLY A 82 31.22 0.18 3.02
CA GLY A 82 31.14 1.65 2.96
C GLY A 82 29.79 2.20 2.47
N GLY A 83 28.87 1.33 2.05
CA GLY A 83 27.47 1.66 1.80
C GLY A 83 26.72 2.06 3.08
N PRO A 84 25.53 2.69 2.97
CA PRO A 84 24.72 3.05 4.12
C PRO A 84 24.05 1.82 4.75
N VAL A 85 23.48 2.00 5.94
CA VAL A 85 22.73 0.95 6.65
C VAL A 85 21.30 1.41 6.83
N TYR A 86 20.32 0.61 6.40
CA TYR A 86 18.91 0.93 6.51
C TYR A 86 18.27 0.12 7.64
N LEU A 87 17.49 0.80 8.47
CA LEU A 87 16.72 0.17 9.53
C LEU A 87 15.23 0.47 9.33
N LEU A 88 14.46 -0.56 8.98
CA LEU A 88 13.00 -0.48 8.93
C LEU A 88 12.41 -0.82 10.30
N LEU A 89 11.71 0.15 10.89
CA LEU A 89 10.94 -0.01 12.12
C LEU A 89 9.52 -0.45 11.77
N GLU A 90 8.97 -1.46 12.46
CA GLU A 90 7.61 -1.93 12.18
C GLU A 90 6.70 -2.08 13.43
N ASN A 91 5.40 -1.99 13.17
CA ASN A 91 4.26 -2.00 14.08
C ASN A 91 3.27 -3.16 13.87
N LYS A 92 3.49 -4.09 12.91
CA LYS A 92 2.58 -5.20 12.60
C LYS A 92 3.32 -6.55 12.45
N HIS A 93 2.78 -7.59 13.10
CA HIS A 93 3.41 -8.92 13.30
C HIS A 93 3.57 -9.82 12.07
N LEU A 94 3.43 -9.31 10.86
CA LEU A 94 3.61 -10.12 9.68
C LEU A 94 4.55 -9.35 8.78
N LEU A 95 5.86 -9.63 8.93
CA LEU A 95 6.65 -9.76 7.73
C LEU A 95 5.87 -10.70 6.82
N ARG A 96 5.19 -10.13 5.84
CA ARG A 96 5.08 -10.86 4.59
C ARG A 96 6.51 -10.92 4.11
N SER A 97 7.00 -12.11 3.76
CA SER A 97 8.26 -12.26 3.04
C SER A 97 8.36 -11.25 1.87
N GLU A 98 7.21 -10.87 1.32
CA GLU A 98 6.95 -9.78 0.38
C GLU A 98 7.51 -8.40 0.80
N MET A 99 7.40 -7.96 2.07
CA MET A 99 7.91 -6.65 2.52
C MET A 99 9.44 -6.60 2.60
N MET A 100 10.08 -7.77 2.64
CA MET A 100 11.54 -7.94 2.60
C MET A 100 12.05 -8.21 1.18
N SER A 101 11.16 -8.65 0.28
CA SER A 101 11.47 -8.93 -1.12
C SER A 101 10.98 -7.84 -2.08
N SER A 102 10.25 -6.82 -1.60
CA SER A 102 9.70 -5.72 -2.39
C SER A 102 9.49 -4.45 -1.56
N GLY A 103 9.37 -3.30 -2.23
CA GLY A 103 9.14 -1.99 -1.61
C GLY A 103 10.32 -1.03 -1.75
N TYR A 104 10.05 0.28 -1.61
CA TYR A 104 11.04 1.33 -1.89
C TYR A 104 12.33 1.21 -1.08
N TRP A 105 12.24 0.88 0.22
CA TRP A 105 13.41 0.78 1.08
C TRP A 105 14.40 -0.30 0.61
N GLN A 106 13.90 -1.39 0.02
CA GLN A 106 14.70 -2.49 -0.49
C GLN A 106 15.26 -2.18 -1.88
N SER A 107 14.47 -1.58 -2.79
CA SER A 107 14.96 -1.14 -4.11
C SER A 107 16.02 -0.05 -3.97
N HIS A 108 15.76 0.95 -3.13
CA HIS A 108 16.72 2.02 -2.83
C HIS A 108 17.93 1.48 -2.08
N GLY A 109 17.73 0.49 -1.19
CA GLY A 109 18.82 -0.21 -0.53
C GLY A 109 19.74 -0.93 -1.52
N LYS A 110 19.16 -1.60 -2.52
CA LYS A 110 19.92 -2.23 -3.61
C LYS A 110 20.69 -1.22 -4.44
N GLU A 111 20.07 -0.10 -4.83
CA GLU A 111 20.72 0.97 -5.60
C GLU A 111 21.89 1.59 -4.84
N ASN A 112 21.75 1.78 -3.52
CA ASN A 112 22.75 2.42 -2.67
C ASN A 112 23.73 1.45 -2.04
N LYS A 113 23.69 0.17 -2.40
CA LYS A 113 24.55 -0.88 -1.85
C LYS A 113 24.46 -0.98 -0.33
N ALA A 114 23.24 -0.87 0.19
CA ALA A 114 22.97 -0.74 1.62
C ALA A 114 22.87 -2.10 2.32
N MET A 115 23.28 -2.12 3.58
CA MET A 115 22.93 -3.20 4.52
C MET A 115 21.50 -2.98 5.01
N LEU A 116 20.69 -4.04 5.07
CA LEU A 116 19.27 -3.92 5.40
C LEU A 116 18.95 -4.63 6.72
N PHE A 117 18.40 -3.87 7.66
CA PHE A 117 17.87 -4.37 8.92
C PHE A 117 16.38 -4.10 9.05
N TYR A 118 15.71 -5.03 9.70
CA TYR A 118 14.32 -4.91 10.09
C TYR A 118 14.15 -5.29 11.55
N MET A 119 13.48 -4.43 12.33
CA MET A 119 13.36 -4.62 13.77
C MET A 119 11.95 -4.25 14.28
N PRO A 120 11.17 -5.23 14.77
CA PRO A 120 9.90 -4.97 15.43
C PRO A 120 10.08 -4.23 16.76
N HIS A 121 9.07 -3.43 17.10
CA HIS A 121 9.00 -2.73 18.39
C HIS A 121 8.81 -3.68 19.58
N ARG A 122 9.37 -3.35 20.75
CA ARG A 122 9.13 -4.07 22.02
C ARG A 122 7.63 -4.22 22.29
N TYR A 123 7.13 -5.41 22.56
CA TYR A 123 5.69 -5.70 22.75
C TYR A 123 4.79 -5.74 21.49
N HIS A 124 5.28 -5.43 20.29
CA HIS A 124 4.46 -5.44 19.07
C HIS A 124 4.76 -6.64 18.14
N ASP A 125 5.52 -7.62 18.62
CA ASP A 125 5.61 -8.97 18.06
C ASP A 125 5.17 -10.03 19.11
N PHE A 126 5.04 -11.31 18.75
CA PHE A 126 4.79 -12.42 19.69
C PHE A 126 5.91 -12.59 20.73
N TYR A 127 7.06 -11.97 20.47
CA TYR A 127 8.25 -12.01 21.31
C TYR A 127 8.36 -10.69 22.07
N THR A 128 7.66 -10.64 23.19
CA THR A 128 7.60 -9.47 24.09
C THR A 128 8.63 -9.61 25.22
N PRO A 129 9.11 -8.49 25.83
CA PRO A 129 10.09 -8.56 26.92
C PRO A 129 9.61 -9.39 28.11
N LEU A 130 8.34 -9.22 28.47
CA LEU A 130 7.66 -10.01 29.48
C LEU A 130 6.46 -10.70 28.83
N LYS A 131 6.34 -12.03 29.01
CA LYS A 131 5.20 -12.83 28.52
C LYS A 131 3.92 -12.59 29.34
N SER A 132 3.63 -11.34 29.66
CA SER A 132 2.50 -10.94 30.47
C SER A 132 1.98 -9.56 30.03
N ALA A 133 0.66 -9.44 29.99
CA ALA A 133 -0.05 -8.20 29.74
C ALA A 133 -0.60 -7.55 31.03
N ARG A 134 -0.02 -7.84 32.20
CA ARG A 134 -0.40 -7.18 33.46
C ARG A 134 0.09 -5.74 33.48
N SER A 135 -0.68 -4.82 34.05
CA SER A 135 -0.36 -3.38 34.08
C SER A 135 1.03 -3.09 34.65
N LYS A 136 1.44 -3.81 35.71
CA LYS A 136 2.79 -3.69 36.30
C LYS A 136 3.94 -4.17 35.40
N ASP A 137 3.65 -5.04 34.44
CA ASP A 137 4.64 -5.58 33.49
C ASP A 137 4.71 -4.73 32.21
N LEU A 138 3.73 -3.83 32.00
CA LEU A 138 3.67 -2.90 30.87
C LEU A 138 4.46 -1.61 31.11
N ILE A 139 5.04 -1.40 32.30
CA ILE A 139 5.84 -0.20 32.58
C ILE A 139 7.03 -0.02 31.62
N TYR A 140 7.53 -1.12 31.02
CA TYR A 140 8.59 -1.12 30.01
C TYR A 140 8.08 -0.88 28.59
N LEU A 141 6.77 -0.80 28.37
CA LEU A 141 6.12 -0.41 27.11
C LEU A 141 5.97 1.11 27.08
N ASN A 142 7.06 1.79 26.69
CA ASN A 142 7.05 3.21 26.46
C ASN A 142 8.03 3.60 25.34
N THR A 143 7.86 4.80 24.79
CA THR A 143 8.61 5.28 23.62
C THR A 143 10.10 5.43 23.90
N LYS A 144 10.49 5.91 25.09
CA LYS A 144 11.91 6.07 25.46
C LYS A 144 12.66 4.75 25.42
N GLN A 145 12.05 3.74 26.04
CA GLN A 145 12.54 2.38 26.08
C GLN A 145 12.69 1.77 24.67
N ALA A 146 11.72 2.00 23.80
CA ALA A 146 11.78 1.53 22.42
C ALA A 146 12.84 2.26 21.58
N LEU A 147 13.00 3.58 21.75
CA LEU A 147 14.05 4.32 21.04
C LEU A 147 15.45 3.87 21.46
N GLU A 148 15.66 3.61 22.75
CA GLU A 148 16.94 3.08 23.23
C GLU A 148 17.17 1.63 22.79
N ASP A 149 16.12 0.82 22.56
CA ASP A 149 16.30 -0.49 21.92
C ASP A 149 16.97 -0.38 20.56
N PHE A 150 16.43 0.51 19.71
CA PHE A 150 16.95 0.73 18.38
C PHE A 150 18.36 1.34 18.43
N ALA A 151 18.62 2.27 19.35
CA ALA A 151 19.96 2.83 19.54
C ALA A 151 20.98 1.78 20.00
N ALA A 152 20.63 0.92 20.96
CA ALA A 152 21.48 -0.19 21.42
C ALA A 152 21.75 -1.20 20.30
N PHE A 153 20.74 -1.49 19.47
CA PHE A 153 20.88 -2.35 18.30
C PHE A 153 21.85 -1.75 17.27
N ILE A 154 21.69 -0.47 16.92
CA ILE A 154 22.58 0.23 15.98
C ILE A 154 24.03 0.16 16.45
N ARG A 155 24.29 0.45 17.74
CA ARG A 155 25.65 0.37 18.30
C ARG A 155 26.21 -1.05 18.19
N ALA A 156 25.46 -2.06 18.62
CA ALA A 156 25.92 -3.44 18.57
C ALA A 156 26.17 -3.93 17.13
N LYS A 157 25.34 -3.50 16.17
CA LYS A 157 25.53 -3.86 14.76
C LYS A 157 26.67 -3.13 14.07
N ASN A 158 26.99 -1.91 14.49
CA ASN A 158 28.23 -1.26 14.07
C ASN A 158 29.46 -2.08 14.49
N ASP A 159 29.47 -2.57 15.73
CA ASP A 159 30.58 -3.37 16.26
C ASP A 159 30.64 -4.76 15.61
N GLU A 160 29.50 -5.45 15.50
CA GLU A 160 29.41 -6.83 14.98
C GLU A 160 29.80 -6.93 13.50
N HIS A 161 29.43 -5.94 12.68
CA HIS A 161 29.75 -5.91 11.25
C HIS A 161 31.01 -5.11 10.92
N GLU A 162 31.68 -4.53 11.93
CA GLU A 162 32.84 -3.64 11.74
C GLU A 162 32.57 -2.56 10.68
N PHE A 163 31.39 -1.92 10.75
CA PHE A 163 31.03 -0.91 9.76
C PHE A 163 32.05 0.24 9.79
N PRO A 164 32.51 0.74 8.62
CA PRO A 164 33.48 1.84 8.58
C PRO A 164 33.01 3.07 9.37
N GLU A 165 33.98 3.79 9.93
CA GLU A 165 33.69 5.06 10.60
C GLU A 165 32.98 6.03 9.64
N GLY A 166 31.90 6.65 10.11
CA GLY A 166 31.05 7.53 9.28
C GLY A 166 29.97 6.83 8.47
N THR A 167 29.77 5.51 8.63
CA THR A 167 28.64 4.76 8.06
C THR A 167 27.30 5.44 8.39
N LYS A 168 26.48 5.67 7.36
CA LYS A 168 25.23 6.43 7.48
C LYS A 168 24.05 5.48 7.73
N TRP A 169 23.46 5.57 8.92
CA TRP A 169 22.20 4.88 9.21
C TRP A 169 20.97 5.71 8.78
N ILE A 170 20.10 5.12 7.95
CA ILE A 170 18.82 5.71 7.55
C ILE A 170 17.68 4.87 8.14
N VAL A 171 16.77 5.51 8.85
CA VAL A 171 15.67 4.82 9.54
C VAL A 171 14.35 5.07 8.83
N PHE A 172 13.58 4.01 8.59
CA PHE A 172 12.30 4.05 7.91
C PHE A 172 11.18 3.62 8.87
N GLY A 173 10.01 4.27 8.78
CA GLY A 173 8.84 3.83 9.52
C GLY A 173 7.55 4.48 9.04
N SER A 174 6.41 3.82 9.29
CA SER A 174 5.08 4.35 9.00
C SER A 174 4.14 4.36 10.18
N SER A 175 3.21 5.32 10.21
CA SER A 175 2.21 5.46 11.27
C SER A 175 2.90 5.49 12.64
N PHE A 176 2.59 4.54 13.51
CA PHE A 176 3.28 4.29 14.78
C PHE A 176 4.81 4.27 14.65
N ALA A 177 5.33 3.50 13.70
CA ALA A 177 6.77 3.39 13.49
C ALA A 177 7.36 4.65 12.82
N GLY A 178 6.54 5.45 12.15
CA GLY A 178 6.96 6.69 11.50
C GLY A 178 7.35 7.77 12.50
N TYR A 179 6.57 7.95 13.57
CA TYR A 179 6.97 8.90 14.61
C TYR A 179 8.18 8.39 15.39
N LEU A 180 8.34 7.06 15.55
CA LEU A 180 9.54 6.49 16.17
C LEU A 180 10.78 6.73 15.31
N ALA A 181 10.70 6.58 13.99
CA ALA A 181 11.81 6.88 13.08
C ALA A 181 12.23 8.36 13.19
N ALA A 182 11.25 9.28 13.19
CA ALA A 182 11.51 10.71 13.38
C ALA A 182 12.11 11.02 14.76
N TRP A 183 11.58 10.44 15.83
CA TRP A 183 12.09 10.66 17.19
C TRP A 183 13.45 10.01 17.43
N LEU A 184 13.74 8.86 16.80
CA LEU A 184 15.04 8.20 16.88
C LEU A 184 16.12 9.09 16.24
N ARG A 185 15.84 9.63 15.04
CA ARG A 185 16.73 10.61 14.40
C ARG A 185 16.93 11.86 15.24
N ALA A 186 15.86 12.38 15.86
CA ALA A 186 15.93 13.58 16.68
C ALA A 186 16.72 13.39 17.99
N LYS A 187 16.62 12.20 18.60
CA LYS A 187 17.24 11.90 19.91
C LYS A 187 18.63 11.30 19.83
N TYR A 188 18.94 10.61 18.73
CA TYR A 188 20.23 9.97 18.53
C TYR A 188 20.85 10.44 17.21
N PRO A 189 21.08 11.75 17.05
CA PRO A 189 21.53 12.30 15.79
C PRO A 189 22.94 11.85 15.38
N ASP A 190 23.74 11.39 16.35
CA ASP A 190 25.08 10.83 16.14
C ASP A 190 25.05 9.38 15.64
N LEU A 191 23.95 8.65 15.91
CA LEU A 191 23.76 7.27 15.45
C LEU A 191 22.97 7.19 14.15
N VAL A 192 21.93 8.02 14.02
CA VAL A 192 21.01 7.98 12.87
C VAL A 192 21.25 9.19 12.01
N TYR A 193 21.74 8.99 10.79
CA TYR A 193 22.06 10.06 9.85
C TYR A 193 20.81 10.73 9.26
N GLY A 194 19.76 9.97 8.98
CA GLY A 194 18.51 10.47 8.43
C GLY A 194 17.31 9.56 8.71
N ALA A 195 16.10 10.05 8.50
CA ALA A 195 14.87 9.28 8.68
C ALA A 195 13.79 9.57 7.64
N VAL A 196 13.00 8.54 7.31
CA VAL A 196 11.79 8.63 6.49
C VAL A 196 10.60 8.27 7.37
N ALA A 197 9.77 9.28 7.66
CA ALA A 197 8.63 9.20 8.57
C ALA A 197 7.32 9.31 7.78
N SER A 198 6.77 8.16 7.39
CA SER A 198 5.52 8.09 6.62
C SER A 198 4.29 8.16 7.53
N SER A 199 3.45 9.15 7.33
CA SER A 199 2.16 9.35 8.00
C SER A 199 2.28 9.28 9.50
N ALA A 200 3.29 9.98 10.00
CA ALA A 200 3.76 9.92 11.37
C ALA A 200 3.01 10.94 12.25
N PRO A 201 2.04 10.52 13.09
CA PRO A 201 1.41 11.41 14.05
C PRO A 201 2.41 11.73 15.18
N VAL A 202 3.16 12.83 15.05
CA VAL A 202 4.19 13.25 16.03
C VAL A 202 3.63 14.12 17.15
N LEU A 203 2.41 14.63 17.01
CA LEU A 203 1.71 15.38 18.04
C LEU A 203 0.93 14.43 18.96
N ALA A 204 1.35 14.29 20.22
CA ALA A 204 0.52 13.66 21.25
C ALA A 204 -0.63 14.60 21.60
N GLN A 205 -1.85 14.09 21.73
CA GLN A 205 -3.04 14.91 22.00
C GLN A 205 -4.10 14.05 22.67
N MET A 206 -4.59 14.45 23.83
CA MET A 206 -5.54 13.63 24.61
C MET A 206 -6.89 13.43 23.89
N ASP A 207 -7.51 14.51 23.43
CA ASP A 207 -8.84 14.53 22.82
C ASP A 207 -8.73 14.82 21.32
N CYS A 208 -9.19 13.93 20.44
CA CYS A 208 -8.93 13.98 19.01
C CYS A 208 -10.20 13.94 18.13
N PRO A 209 -11.08 14.97 18.19
CA PRO A 209 -12.21 15.08 17.26
C PRO A 209 -11.78 15.33 15.81
N GLU A 210 -10.57 15.86 15.59
CA GLU A 210 -10.01 16.14 14.26
C GLU A 210 -9.86 14.87 13.41
N TYR A 211 -9.58 13.73 14.04
CA TYR A 211 -9.51 12.45 13.34
C TYR A 211 -10.84 12.14 12.63
N LEU A 212 -11.95 12.18 13.37
CA LEU A 212 -13.28 11.91 12.81
C LEU A 212 -13.73 13.01 11.85
N ASN A 213 -13.36 14.28 12.07
CA ASN A 213 -13.56 15.35 11.08
C ASN A 213 -12.87 15.03 9.75
N ASN A 214 -11.65 14.47 9.78
CA ASN A 214 -10.94 14.10 8.56
C ASN A 214 -11.57 12.89 7.86
N VAL A 215 -12.08 11.90 8.61
CA VAL A 215 -12.84 10.78 8.02
C VAL A 215 -14.12 11.30 7.35
N ASP A 216 -14.85 12.20 8.02
CA ASP A 216 -16.04 12.85 7.46
C ASP A 216 -15.70 13.60 6.16
N ASN A 217 -14.67 14.43 6.17
CA ASN A 217 -14.21 15.16 4.99
C ASN A 217 -13.86 14.20 3.83
N THR A 218 -13.21 13.07 4.12
CA THR A 218 -12.89 12.05 3.12
C THR A 218 -14.16 11.42 2.54
N LEU A 219 -15.14 11.08 3.37
CA LEU A 219 -16.44 10.58 2.93
C LEU A 219 -17.20 11.61 2.09
N THR A 220 -17.26 12.87 2.53
CA THR A 220 -17.93 13.95 1.81
C THR A 220 -17.30 14.20 0.43
N LYS A 221 -15.96 14.20 0.34
CA LYS A 221 -15.23 14.37 -0.93
C LYS A 221 -15.45 13.19 -1.87
N PHE A 222 -15.54 11.98 -1.33
CA PHE A 222 -15.72 10.76 -2.12
C PHE A 222 -17.16 10.62 -2.62
N ASN A 223 -18.15 10.69 -1.72
CA ASN A 223 -19.56 10.60 -2.05
C ASN A 223 -20.42 11.27 -0.97
N ARG A 224 -20.89 12.49 -1.25
CA ARG A 224 -21.72 13.27 -0.33
C ARG A 224 -23.03 12.59 0.05
N LYS A 225 -23.67 11.83 -0.86
CA LYS A 225 -24.93 11.14 -0.53
C LYS A 225 -24.69 10.01 0.47
N CYS A 226 -23.65 9.21 0.24
CA CYS A 226 -23.20 8.17 1.17
C CYS A 226 -22.90 8.75 2.56
N GLN A 227 -22.16 9.85 2.62
CA GLN A 227 -21.85 10.53 3.88
C GLN A 227 -23.12 11.03 4.58
N ASN A 228 -24.07 11.65 3.86
CA ASN A 228 -25.35 12.08 4.41
C ASN A 228 -26.18 10.92 4.96
N ASP A 229 -26.20 9.76 4.29
CA ASP A 229 -26.91 8.58 4.76
C ASP A 229 -26.28 8.01 6.04
N ILE A 230 -24.94 8.00 6.14
CA ILE A 230 -24.21 7.61 7.36
C ILE A 230 -24.51 8.60 8.50
N ALA A 231 -24.56 9.90 8.20
CA ALA A 231 -24.91 10.92 9.18
C ALA A 231 -26.35 10.76 9.68
N GLN A 232 -27.30 10.54 8.78
CA GLN A 232 -28.69 10.31 9.17
C GLN A 232 -28.83 9.04 10.01
N ALA A 233 -28.12 7.97 9.67
CA ALA A 233 -28.12 6.74 10.46
C ALA A 233 -27.61 6.97 11.89
N ASN A 234 -26.56 7.78 12.08
CA ASN A 234 -26.05 8.13 13.41
C ASN A 234 -27.00 9.06 14.17
N VAL A 235 -27.67 10.01 13.50
CA VAL A 235 -28.73 10.83 14.11
C VAL A 235 -29.90 9.96 14.60
N ASP A 236 -30.30 8.96 13.82
CA ASP A 236 -31.37 8.05 14.20
C ASP A 236 -30.93 7.16 15.38
N LEU A 237 -29.70 6.63 15.35
CA LEU A 237 -29.11 5.89 16.47
C LEU A 237 -29.10 6.72 17.76
N ASP A 238 -28.66 7.98 17.68
CA ASP A 238 -28.58 8.89 18.83
C ASP A 238 -29.95 9.20 19.46
N LYS A 239 -31.04 9.12 18.67
CA LYS A 239 -32.41 9.22 19.20
C LYS A 239 -32.88 7.91 19.80
N LEU A 240 -32.59 6.78 19.15
CA LEU A 240 -33.03 5.46 19.62
C LEU A 240 -32.42 5.11 20.99
N VAL A 241 -31.16 5.48 21.25
CA VAL A 241 -30.50 5.20 22.53
C VAL A 241 -31.16 5.89 23.73
N GLU A 242 -31.95 6.96 23.51
CA GLU A 242 -32.60 7.74 24.58
C GLU A 242 -33.77 6.96 25.24
N SER A 243 -34.39 6.02 24.53
CA SER A 243 -35.55 5.24 25.02
C SER A 243 -35.25 3.75 25.19
N SER A 244 -36.03 3.07 26.07
CA SER A 244 -35.88 1.62 26.28
C SER A 244 -36.22 0.82 25.02
N ASP A 245 -37.31 1.18 24.34
CA ASP A 245 -37.73 0.51 23.12
C ASP A 245 -36.75 0.74 21.97
N GLY A 246 -36.21 1.96 21.85
CA GLY A 246 -35.19 2.26 20.84
C GLY A 246 -33.89 1.50 21.06
N ARG A 247 -33.44 1.32 22.32
CA ARG A 247 -32.28 0.46 22.63
C ARG A 247 -32.53 -1.01 22.28
N LYS A 248 -33.76 -1.50 22.45
CA LYS A 248 -34.16 -2.84 22.01
C LYS A 248 -34.12 -2.96 20.49
N GLU A 249 -34.61 -1.96 19.77
CA GLU A 249 -34.55 -1.89 18.30
C GLU A 249 -33.09 -1.92 17.80
N ILE A 250 -32.18 -1.17 18.44
CA ILE A 250 -30.73 -1.24 18.12
C ILE A 250 -30.19 -2.67 18.28
N GLY A 251 -30.61 -3.36 19.34
CA GLY A 251 -30.30 -4.77 19.59
C GLY A 251 -30.62 -5.68 18.40
N GLU A 252 -31.82 -5.50 17.84
CA GLU A 252 -32.33 -6.27 16.70
C GLU A 252 -31.60 -5.91 15.40
N ILE A 253 -31.26 -4.63 15.19
CA ILE A 253 -30.65 -4.14 13.94
C ILE A 253 -29.14 -4.46 13.86
N PHE A 254 -28.39 -4.34 14.97
CA PHE A 254 -26.91 -4.37 14.99
C PHE A 254 -26.29 -5.68 15.53
N GLN A 255 -27.08 -6.72 15.77
CA GLN A 255 -26.60 -8.02 16.27
C GLN A 255 -25.74 -7.86 17.54
N LEU A 256 -26.31 -7.27 18.59
CA LEU A 256 -25.60 -7.08 19.86
C LEU A 256 -25.42 -8.40 20.60
N CYS A 257 -24.32 -8.54 21.34
CA CYS A 257 -24.05 -9.71 22.18
C CYS A 257 -24.94 -9.73 23.44
N GLU A 258 -25.30 -8.54 23.91
CA GLU A 258 -26.18 -8.31 25.05
C GLU A 258 -27.08 -7.09 24.79
N PRO A 259 -28.26 -6.99 25.46
CA PRO A 259 -29.12 -5.82 25.34
C PRO A 259 -28.37 -4.53 25.70
N LEU A 260 -28.55 -3.48 24.90
CA LEU A 260 -27.99 -2.17 25.20
C LEU A 260 -28.77 -1.50 26.34
N ASP A 261 -28.12 -1.28 27.47
CA ASP A 261 -28.70 -0.51 28.59
C ASP A 261 -28.46 1.00 28.47
N SER A 262 -29.09 1.78 29.36
CA SER A 262 -28.99 3.24 29.38
C SER A 262 -27.70 3.78 30.02
N HIS A 263 -26.78 2.92 30.47
CA HIS A 263 -25.55 3.37 31.09
C HIS A 263 -24.69 4.11 30.07
N ARG A 264 -24.26 5.33 30.39
CA ARG A 264 -23.55 6.22 29.43
C ARG A 264 -22.37 5.53 28.74
N TYR A 265 -21.57 4.76 29.47
CA TYR A 265 -20.40 4.07 28.89
C TYR A 265 -20.76 2.88 28.01
N ASN A 266 -21.95 2.30 28.17
CA ASN A 266 -22.42 1.22 27.30
C ASN A 266 -22.86 1.79 25.94
N VAL A 267 -23.56 2.94 25.99
CA VAL A 267 -23.90 3.73 24.80
C VAL A 267 -22.62 4.22 24.08
N THR A 268 -21.65 4.77 24.81
CA THR A 268 -20.38 5.21 24.21
C THR A 268 -19.56 4.05 23.66
N LEU A 269 -19.49 2.90 24.32
CA LEU A 269 -18.81 1.70 23.80
C LEU A 269 -19.44 1.25 22.48
N PHE A 270 -20.77 1.18 22.41
CA PHE A 270 -21.48 0.85 21.17
C PHE A 270 -21.16 1.86 20.05
N ALA A 271 -21.32 3.15 20.31
CA ALA A 271 -21.07 4.23 19.34
C ALA A 271 -19.61 4.23 18.83
N THR A 272 -18.65 4.06 19.74
CA THR A 272 -17.21 3.97 19.43
C THR A 272 -16.91 2.73 18.59
N THR A 273 -17.52 1.59 18.92
CA THR A 273 -17.30 0.33 18.19
C THR A 273 -17.79 0.43 16.75
N VAL A 274 -19.02 0.92 16.55
CA VAL A 274 -19.62 1.14 15.22
C VAL A 274 -18.78 2.13 14.40
N THR A 275 -18.34 3.22 15.04
CA THR A 275 -17.46 4.23 14.40
C THR A 275 -16.12 3.64 13.99
N ASN A 276 -15.47 2.85 14.85
CA ASN A 276 -14.17 2.24 14.57
C ASN A 276 -14.21 1.26 13.40
N TYR A 277 -15.33 0.56 13.16
CA TYR A 277 -15.46 -0.29 11.97
C TYR A 277 -15.37 0.53 10.68
N ILE A 278 -16.08 1.66 10.57
CA ILE A 278 -15.97 2.56 9.41
C ILE A 278 -14.58 3.19 9.36
N SER A 279 -14.15 3.83 10.44
CA SER A 279 -12.98 4.70 10.41
C SER A 279 -11.71 3.89 10.15
N GLU A 280 -11.55 2.71 10.74
CA GLU A 280 -10.42 1.82 10.44
C GLU A 280 -10.49 1.28 9.01
N ALA A 281 -11.67 0.98 8.48
CA ALA A 281 -11.81 0.50 7.11
C ALA A 281 -11.36 1.57 6.10
N ILE A 282 -11.73 2.83 6.32
CA ILE A 282 -11.28 3.97 5.51
C ILE A 282 -9.79 4.22 5.71
N GLN A 283 -9.32 4.25 6.95
CA GLN A 283 -7.91 4.47 7.29
C GLN A 283 -6.97 3.47 6.58
N ASN A 284 -7.37 2.19 6.45
CA ASN A 284 -6.55 1.15 5.82
C ASN A 284 -6.82 1.01 4.31
N ASP A 285 -7.54 1.93 3.66
CA ASP A 285 -7.99 1.81 2.28
C ASP A 285 -7.15 2.60 1.27
N PHE A 286 -5.91 2.15 1.07
CA PHE A 286 -4.93 2.77 0.18
C PHE A 286 -5.42 2.97 -1.26
N LYS A 287 -6.29 2.06 -1.75
CA LYS A 287 -6.84 2.06 -3.12
C LYS A 287 -8.29 2.55 -3.22
N GLN A 288 -8.85 3.09 -2.13
CA GLN A 288 -10.26 3.55 -2.07
C GLN A 288 -11.30 2.46 -2.39
N LYS A 289 -10.94 1.18 -2.29
CA LYS A 289 -11.85 0.05 -2.57
C LYS A 289 -12.84 -0.21 -1.44
N LYS A 290 -12.40 -0.06 -0.18
CA LYS A 290 -13.26 -0.20 0.99
C LYS A 290 -14.23 0.96 1.13
N LEU A 291 -13.77 2.17 0.84
CA LEU A 291 -14.60 3.38 0.80
C LEU A 291 -15.68 3.25 -0.27
N ASP A 292 -15.33 2.77 -1.46
CA ASP A 292 -16.30 2.42 -2.51
C ASP A 292 -17.28 1.34 -2.05
N GLN A 293 -16.81 0.25 -1.43
CA GLN A 293 -17.65 -0.84 -0.90
C GLN A 293 -18.64 -0.32 0.17
N ILE A 294 -18.17 0.49 1.13
CA ILE A 294 -18.99 1.12 2.17
C ILE A 294 -20.09 1.94 1.51
N CYS A 295 -19.74 2.81 0.56
CA CYS A 295 -20.72 3.69 -0.05
C CYS A 295 -21.69 2.97 -0.98
N LYS A 296 -21.25 1.95 -1.73
CA LYS A 296 -22.15 1.08 -2.51
C LYS A 296 -23.17 0.39 -1.62
N ASN A 297 -22.73 -0.15 -0.49
CA ASN A 297 -23.61 -0.82 0.45
C ASN A 297 -24.57 0.15 1.15
N MET A 298 -24.09 1.35 1.54
CA MET A 298 -24.96 2.40 2.07
C MET A 298 -26.02 2.89 1.07
N MET A 299 -25.75 2.79 -0.23
CA MET A 299 -26.69 3.20 -1.28
C MET A 299 -27.58 2.05 -1.79
N LYS A 300 -27.29 0.81 -1.40
CA LYS A 300 -28.04 -0.39 -1.80
C LYS A 300 -29.42 -0.38 -1.15
N ASP A 301 -30.46 -0.79 -1.89
CA ASP A 301 -31.83 -0.89 -1.37
C ASP A 301 -32.36 0.42 -0.75
N ALA A 302 -31.84 1.58 -1.19
CA ALA A 302 -32.18 2.87 -0.59
C ALA A 302 -33.67 3.27 -0.74
N ALA A 303 -34.40 2.60 -1.64
CA ALA A 303 -35.84 2.79 -1.82
C ALA A 303 -36.69 2.02 -0.79
N THR A 304 -36.15 0.97 -0.15
CA THR A 304 -36.92 0.05 0.70
C THR A 304 -36.42 -0.03 2.14
N LYS A 305 -35.16 0.30 2.41
CA LYS A 305 -34.57 0.31 3.75
C LYS A 305 -34.30 1.72 4.23
N LYS A 306 -34.33 1.96 5.54
CA LYS A 306 -33.87 3.22 6.15
C LYS A 306 -32.33 3.26 6.19
N PRO A 307 -31.70 4.46 6.26
CA PRO A 307 -30.24 4.58 6.37
C PRO A 307 -29.63 3.75 7.51
N ILE A 308 -30.27 3.72 8.68
CA ILE A 308 -29.82 2.92 9.85
C ILE A 308 -29.73 1.40 9.57
N GLN A 309 -30.67 0.85 8.80
CA GLN A 309 -30.67 -0.58 8.44
C GLN A 309 -29.55 -0.89 7.45
N ARG A 310 -29.34 -0.01 6.45
CA ARG A 310 -28.20 -0.14 5.51
C ARG A 310 -26.86 0.01 6.23
N TYR A 311 -26.83 0.88 7.24
CA TYR A 311 -25.64 1.08 8.06
C TYR A 311 -25.29 -0.18 8.85
N SER A 312 -26.26 -0.86 9.45
CA SER A 312 -26.00 -2.11 10.17
C SER A 312 -25.55 -3.25 9.25
N GLU A 313 -26.00 -3.28 8.00
CA GLU A 313 -25.51 -4.21 6.99
C GLU A 313 -24.03 -3.94 6.64
N VAL A 314 -23.63 -2.67 6.50
CA VAL A 314 -22.22 -2.28 6.32
C VAL A 314 -21.38 -2.75 7.50
N ILE A 315 -21.81 -2.48 8.73
CA ILE A 315 -21.10 -2.92 9.94
C ILE A 315 -21.01 -4.45 9.97
N SER A 316 -22.08 -5.17 9.63
CA SER A 316 -22.10 -6.64 9.56
C SER A 316 -21.09 -7.18 8.54
N VAL A 317 -20.95 -6.54 7.38
CA VAL A 317 -19.94 -6.92 6.37
C VAL A 317 -18.53 -6.73 6.92
N LEU A 318 -18.24 -5.55 7.51
CA LEU A 318 -16.92 -5.24 8.07
C LEU A 318 -16.57 -6.15 9.27
N MET A 319 -17.56 -6.54 10.08
CA MET A 319 -17.41 -7.52 11.16
C MET A 319 -17.00 -8.90 10.62
N LYS A 320 -17.70 -9.40 9.60
CA LYS A 320 -17.43 -10.70 8.97
C LYS A 320 -16.03 -10.75 8.34
N GLU A 321 -15.62 -9.67 7.67
CA GLU A 321 -14.29 -9.57 7.07
C GLU A 321 -13.16 -9.67 8.11
N LYS A 322 -13.33 -9.08 9.29
CA LYS A 322 -12.33 -9.18 10.37
C LYS A 322 -12.26 -10.55 11.04
N LYS A 323 -13.23 -11.46 10.82
CA LYS A 323 -13.33 -12.80 11.44
C LYS A 323 -13.18 -12.80 12.99
N LYS A 324 -13.42 -11.66 13.64
CA LYS A 324 -13.11 -11.48 15.08
C LYS A 324 -14.31 -11.70 15.99
N ASN A 325 -15.49 -11.17 15.63
CA ASN A 325 -16.65 -11.11 16.53
C ASN A 325 -17.91 -11.60 15.82
N LYS A 326 -18.74 -12.39 16.52
CA LYS A 326 -20.05 -12.85 16.05
C LYS A 326 -21.18 -11.83 16.29
N CYS A 327 -20.96 -10.90 17.23
CA CYS A 327 -21.90 -9.88 17.67
C CYS A 327 -21.12 -8.68 18.24
N LEU A 328 -21.80 -7.56 18.51
CA LEU A 328 -21.19 -6.37 19.12
C LEU A 328 -21.35 -6.37 20.65
N GLN A 329 -20.24 -6.36 21.38
CA GLN A 329 -20.20 -6.19 22.83
C GLN A 329 -20.57 -4.74 23.19
N THR A 330 -21.46 -4.55 24.18
CA THR A 330 -21.95 -3.23 24.60
C THR A 330 -21.83 -2.98 26.09
N ASN A 331 -21.57 -4.00 26.91
CA ASN A 331 -21.35 -3.83 28.34
C ASN A 331 -19.90 -3.41 28.63
N PHE A 332 -19.74 -2.17 29.09
CA PHE A 332 -18.47 -1.54 29.43
C PHE A 332 -17.69 -2.31 30.48
N TYR A 333 -18.33 -2.74 31.58
CA TYR A 333 -17.65 -3.43 32.67
C TYR A 333 -17.18 -4.82 32.26
N THR A 334 -17.97 -5.54 31.48
CA THR A 334 -17.53 -6.82 30.90
C THR A 334 -16.36 -6.60 29.94
N TYR A 335 -16.42 -5.57 29.08
CA TYR A 335 -15.36 -5.23 28.15
C TYR A 335 -14.05 -4.83 28.86
N SER A 336 -14.13 -3.91 29.83
CA SER A 336 -12.98 -3.45 30.61
C SER A 336 -12.39 -4.58 31.46
N ASN A 337 -13.24 -5.38 32.11
CA ASN A 337 -12.79 -6.52 32.89
C ASN A 337 -12.09 -7.57 32.02
N ASN A 338 -12.64 -7.89 30.83
CA ASN A 338 -12.00 -8.82 29.90
C ASN A 338 -10.59 -8.34 29.51
N LEU A 339 -10.41 -7.05 29.23
CA LEU A 339 -9.10 -6.48 28.96
C LEU A 339 -8.19 -6.51 30.20
N ARG A 340 -8.72 -6.23 31.39
CA ARG A 340 -7.97 -6.21 32.65
C ARG A 340 -7.43 -7.59 33.03
N VAL A 341 -8.29 -8.61 33.04
CA VAL A 341 -7.95 -9.98 33.50
C VAL A 341 -7.25 -10.82 32.43
N THR A 342 -7.19 -10.35 31.19
CA THR A 342 -6.42 -11.04 30.16
C THR A 342 -4.93 -10.79 30.35
N PHE A 343 -4.21 -11.86 30.67
CA PHE A 343 -2.76 -11.85 30.90
C PHE A 343 -1.94 -12.52 29.78
N SER A 344 -2.60 -13.27 28.88
CA SER A 344 -1.94 -14.03 27.80
C SER A 344 -1.71 -13.19 26.54
N ILE A 345 -0.51 -13.31 25.99
CA ILE A 345 0.00 -12.62 24.78
C ILE A 345 -0.47 -13.28 23.46
N THR A 346 -1.74 -13.63 23.34
CA THR A 346 -2.30 -14.13 22.06
C THR A 346 -2.48 -12.98 21.06
N ALA A 347 -2.61 -13.30 19.77
CA ALA A 347 -2.87 -12.33 18.68
C ALA A 347 -4.11 -11.43 18.91
N PHE A 348 -4.92 -11.74 19.93
CA PHE A 348 -6.20 -11.15 20.22
C PHE A 348 -6.14 -9.79 20.94
N TYR A 349 -5.03 -9.34 21.56
CA TYR A 349 -5.06 -8.10 22.37
C TYR A 349 -3.93 -7.06 22.19
N ARG A 350 -3.54 -6.80 20.93
CA ARG A 350 -2.78 -5.59 20.55
C ARG A 350 -3.46 -4.29 20.99
N GLY A 351 -4.80 -4.30 21.06
CA GLY A 351 -5.58 -3.17 21.54
C GLY A 351 -5.24 -2.76 22.98
N LYS A 352 -4.86 -3.70 23.87
CA LYS A 352 -4.47 -3.38 25.25
C LYS A 352 -3.13 -2.67 25.33
N PHE A 353 -2.14 -3.12 24.56
CA PHE A 353 -0.81 -2.48 24.50
C PHE A 353 -0.91 -1.08 23.90
N TRP A 354 -1.67 -0.95 22.83
CA TRP A 354 -1.96 0.36 22.25
C TRP A 354 -2.69 1.27 23.24
N LEU A 355 -3.74 0.78 23.90
CA LEU A 355 -4.45 1.52 24.93
C LEU A 355 -3.53 1.92 26.08
N TYR A 356 -2.58 1.06 26.49
CA TYR A 356 -1.61 1.40 27.52
C TYR A 356 -0.74 2.61 27.11
N GLN A 357 -0.24 2.65 25.87
CA GLN A 357 0.53 3.79 25.36
C GLN A 357 -0.32 5.05 25.23
N GLN A 358 -1.58 4.92 24.81
CA GLN A 358 -2.54 6.04 24.81
C GLN A 358 -2.72 6.62 26.23
N CYS A 359 -2.93 5.76 27.23
CA CYS A 359 -3.13 6.16 28.62
C CYS A 359 -1.86 6.65 29.35
N ASN A 360 -0.66 6.41 28.81
CA ASN A 360 0.61 6.73 29.52
C ASN A 360 1.56 7.66 28.77
N GLU A 361 1.33 7.94 27.48
CA GLU A 361 2.22 8.78 26.68
C GLU A 361 1.50 9.64 25.63
N LEU A 362 0.55 9.06 24.88
CA LEU A 362 0.15 9.61 23.57
C LEU A 362 -1.20 10.32 23.60
N GLY A 363 -2.13 9.87 24.45
CA GLY A 363 -3.53 10.22 24.33
C GLY A 363 -4.14 9.55 23.09
N TRP A 364 -4.63 10.35 22.16
CA TRP A 364 -5.25 9.97 20.89
C TRP A 364 -6.63 9.32 21.01
N PHE A 365 -7.39 9.72 22.02
CA PHE A 365 -8.76 9.27 22.16
C PHE A 365 -9.66 9.98 21.15
N LEU A 366 -10.29 9.17 20.30
CA LEU A 366 -11.23 9.67 19.30
C LEU A 366 -12.53 10.11 19.99
N THR A 367 -13.01 11.30 19.62
CA THR A 367 -14.26 11.86 20.15
C THR A 367 -15.10 12.49 19.05
N SER A 368 -16.39 12.68 19.33
CA SER A 368 -17.32 13.22 18.35
C SER A 368 -16.96 14.67 17.96
N PRO A 369 -16.89 14.97 16.65
CA PRO A 369 -16.70 16.34 16.21
C PRO A 369 -17.95 17.19 16.46
N LYS A 370 -17.79 18.38 17.05
CA LYS A 370 -18.92 19.28 17.40
C LYS A 370 -19.75 19.78 16.22
N LYS A 371 -19.22 19.73 14.99
CA LYS A 371 -19.82 20.33 13.78
C LYS A 371 -20.28 19.31 12.74
N SER A 372 -20.11 18.02 12.99
CA SER A 372 -20.49 16.97 12.05
C SER A 372 -21.36 15.93 12.74
N ASN A 373 -22.41 15.51 12.05
CA ASN A 373 -23.33 14.47 12.51
C ASN A 373 -23.03 13.11 11.86
N THR A 374 -21.93 12.99 11.12
CA THR A 374 -21.52 11.73 10.46
C THR A 374 -21.23 10.62 11.47
N PHE A 375 -20.86 10.98 12.69
CA PHE A 375 -20.62 10.06 13.79
C PHE A 375 -21.52 10.44 14.97
N SER A 376 -21.91 9.42 15.75
CA SER A 376 -22.74 9.58 16.95
C SER A 376 -22.20 10.68 17.87
N LYS A 377 -23.09 11.47 18.50
CA LYS A 377 -22.75 12.49 19.50
C LYS A 377 -22.25 11.91 20.83
N ASN A 378 -22.41 10.59 21.03
CA ASN A 378 -22.15 9.90 22.29
C ASN A 378 -20.70 9.39 22.45
N ILE A 379 -19.78 9.79 21.56
CA ILE A 379 -18.35 9.42 21.64
C ILE A 379 -17.61 10.47 22.48
N GLU A 380 -17.67 10.27 23.79
CA GLU A 380 -17.15 11.22 24.78
C GLU A 380 -15.76 10.85 25.29
N LEU A 381 -14.93 11.85 25.60
CA LEU A 381 -13.58 11.65 26.15
C LEU A 381 -13.60 10.89 27.49
N ASP A 382 -14.56 11.22 28.36
CA ASP A 382 -14.69 10.62 29.70
C ASP A 382 -14.72 9.10 29.67
N TYR A 383 -15.33 8.51 28.64
CA TYR A 383 -15.35 7.06 28.45
C TYR A 383 -13.93 6.48 28.38
N SER A 384 -13.07 7.07 27.55
CA SER A 384 -11.70 6.60 27.34
C SER A 384 -10.84 6.79 28.60
N LEU A 385 -11.03 7.90 29.32
CA LEU A 385 -10.36 8.16 30.59
C LEU A 385 -10.75 7.12 31.66
N ASN A 386 -12.04 6.80 31.78
CA ASN A 386 -12.51 5.77 32.70
C ASN A 386 -12.03 4.38 32.27
N LEU A 387 -12.00 4.09 30.97
CA LEU A 387 -11.47 2.83 30.46
C LEU A 387 -9.99 2.64 30.86
N CYS A 388 -9.18 3.70 30.80
CA CYS A 388 -7.79 3.68 31.28
C CYS A 388 -7.70 3.32 32.77
N SER A 389 -8.46 4.01 33.62
CA SER A 389 -8.42 3.78 35.07
C SER A 389 -8.96 2.40 35.47
N GLU A 390 -10.00 1.91 34.80
CA GLU A 390 -10.58 0.58 35.06
C GLU A 390 -9.60 -0.55 34.72
N ILE A 391 -8.86 -0.42 33.62
CA ILE A 391 -7.95 -1.48 33.14
C ILE A 391 -6.58 -1.41 33.83
N PHE A 392 -6.02 -0.21 33.99
CA PHE A 392 -4.63 -0.02 34.42
C PHE A 392 -4.48 0.43 35.86
N GLY A 393 -5.57 0.81 36.53
CA GLY A 393 -5.59 1.23 37.93
C GLY A 393 -5.97 2.71 38.07
N SER A 394 -6.55 3.06 39.23
CA SER A 394 -7.11 4.39 39.51
C SER A 394 -6.09 5.53 39.47
N SER A 395 -4.78 5.24 39.54
CA SER A 395 -3.73 6.24 39.37
C SER A 395 -3.59 6.76 37.94
N ILE A 396 -4.11 6.02 36.95
CA ILE A 396 -4.12 6.43 35.54
C ILE A 396 -5.38 7.26 35.29
N ASP A 397 -5.45 8.41 35.93
CA ASP A 397 -6.57 9.35 35.85
C ASP A 397 -6.34 10.43 34.76
N LYS A 398 -7.30 11.35 34.63
CA LYS A 398 -7.22 12.47 33.67
C LYS A 398 -5.96 13.31 33.86
N LYS A 399 -5.53 13.56 35.09
CA LYS A 399 -4.37 14.40 35.40
C LYS A 399 -3.07 13.71 35.01
N HIS A 400 -2.97 12.39 35.26
CA HIS A 400 -1.85 11.58 34.80
C HIS A 400 -1.73 11.60 33.28
N ILE A 401 -2.83 11.33 32.57
CA ILE A 401 -2.85 11.28 31.10
C ILE A 401 -2.49 12.63 30.49
N ASP A 402 -3.07 13.73 30.99
CA ASP A 402 -2.77 15.08 30.52
C ASP A 402 -1.29 15.45 30.72
N GLY A 403 -0.75 15.14 31.91
CA GLY A 403 0.67 15.32 32.21
C GLY A 403 1.58 14.47 31.34
N ALA A 404 1.20 13.23 31.05
CA ALA A 404 1.92 12.34 30.15
C ALA A 404 1.97 12.87 28.71
N VAL A 405 0.83 13.29 28.16
CA VAL A 405 0.73 13.89 26.82
C VAL A 405 1.60 15.15 26.71
N ALA A 406 1.51 16.04 27.70
CA ALA A 406 2.33 17.24 27.76
C ALA A 406 3.84 16.90 27.79
N LYS A 407 4.23 15.92 28.61
CA LYS A 407 5.61 15.44 28.72
C LYS A 407 6.12 14.84 27.41
N THR A 408 5.31 14.06 26.69
CA THR A 408 5.66 13.50 25.38
C THR A 408 5.93 14.61 24.36
N ASN A 409 5.03 15.60 24.28
CA ASN A 409 5.22 16.74 23.38
C ASN A 409 6.41 17.62 23.78
N GLN A 410 6.69 17.79 25.08
CA GLN A 410 7.89 18.49 25.54
C GLN A 410 9.16 17.72 25.16
N LEU A 411 9.14 16.39 25.29
CA LEU A 411 10.28 15.55 25.01
C LEU A 411 10.61 15.51 23.51
N TYR A 412 9.59 15.40 22.65
CA TYR A 412 9.79 15.20 21.21
C TYR A 412 9.44 16.42 20.35
N GLY A 413 8.90 17.50 20.92
CA GLY A 413 8.63 18.76 20.22
C GLY A 413 7.29 18.86 19.48
N GLY A 414 6.48 17.79 19.44
CA GLY A 414 5.18 17.78 18.76
C GLY A 414 5.27 18.25 17.30
N LEU A 415 4.36 19.11 16.84
CA LEU A 415 4.41 19.71 15.49
C LEU A 415 5.60 20.67 15.27
N LYS A 416 6.35 21.01 16.32
CA LYS A 416 7.59 21.81 16.27
C LYS A 416 8.86 20.94 16.38
N LEU A 417 8.73 19.62 16.22
CA LEU A 417 9.85 18.67 16.29
C LEU A 417 11.00 19.12 15.37
N ASN A 418 12.18 19.31 15.96
CA ASN A 418 13.40 19.71 15.25
C ASN A 418 14.28 18.50 14.94
N THR A 419 14.26 18.04 13.69
CA THR A 419 14.95 16.82 13.27
C THR A 419 15.53 16.93 11.86
N PRO A 420 16.72 17.54 11.68
CA PRO A 420 17.36 17.65 10.37
C PRO A 420 17.50 16.32 9.65
N ARG A 421 17.40 16.33 8.31
CA ARG A 421 17.48 15.12 7.46
C ARG A 421 16.36 14.12 7.75
N THR A 422 15.17 14.63 8.02
CA THR A 422 13.96 13.82 8.17
C THR A 422 12.94 14.20 7.12
N LEU A 423 12.47 13.21 6.37
CA LEU A 423 11.43 13.36 5.37
C LEU A 423 10.10 12.90 5.95
N PHE A 424 9.13 13.82 6.08
CA PHE A 424 7.75 13.51 6.43
C PHE A 424 6.91 13.29 5.18
N VAL A 425 6.27 12.15 5.08
CA VAL A 425 5.48 11.76 3.91
C VAL A 425 4.04 11.55 4.33
N ASN A 426 3.09 12.35 3.83
CA ASN A 426 1.72 12.34 4.34
C ASN A 426 0.67 12.22 3.23
N GLY A 427 -0.46 11.59 3.51
CA GLY A 427 -1.65 11.67 2.66
C GLY A 427 -2.48 12.92 2.97
N ASP A 428 -3.12 13.54 1.97
CA ASP A 428 -4.08 14.63 2.21
C ASP A 428 -5.48 14.14 2.63
N SER A 429 -5.76 12.84 2.47
CA SER A 429 -6.99 12.18 2.95
C SER A 429 -6.77 11.38 4.25
N ASP A 430 -5.54 11.36 4.79
CA ASP A 430 -5.21 10.62 6.00
C ASP A 430 -5.95 11.18 7.22
N PRO A 431 -6.76 10.37 7.93
CA PRO A 431 -7.42 10.79 9.16
C PRO A 431 -6.47 11.36 10.23
N TRP A 432 -5.24 10.85 10.32
CA TRP A 432 -4.24 11.28 11.31
C TRP A 432 -3.52 12.58 10.96
N ARG A 433 -3.85 13.21 9.82
CA ARG A 433 -3.16 14.39 9.30
C ARG A 433 -3.03 15.56 10.28
N PHE A 434 -3.98 15.72 11.21
CA PHE A 434 -3.94 16.78 12.22
C PHE A 434 -2.75 16.66 13.17
N ALA A 435 -2.27 15.44 13.41
CA ALA A 435 -1.15 15.15 14.31
C ALA A 435 0.20 15.04 13.57
N GLN A 436 0.23 15.27 12.26
CA GLN A 436 1.40 15.09 11.40
C GLN A 436 2.08 16.43 11.05
N ILE A 437 3.39 16.39 10.79
CA ILE A 437 4.08 17.51 10.16
C ILE A 437 3.72 17.53 8.67
N THR A 438 2.82 18.42 8.30
CA THR A 438 2.26 18.54 6.94
C THR A 438 2.84 19.71 6.14
N THR A 439 3.74 20.49 6.74
CA THR A 439 4.39 21.64 6.11
C THR A 439 5.69 21.99 6.85
N ASN A 440 6.71 22.41 6.10
CA ASN A 440 7.98 22.92 6.62
C ASN A 440 7.96 24.42 6.99
N LYS A 441 6.77 25.06 7.02
CA LYS A 441 6.63 26.47 7.42
C LYS A 441 6.97 26.70 8.88
N VAL A 442 6.67 25.73 9.75
CA VAL A 442 6.91 25.80 11.20
C VAL A 442 8.35 25.40 11.53
N ASN A 443 8.89 24.41 10.81
CA ASN A 443 10.28 24.00 10.92
C ASN A 443 10.91 23.83 9.54
N LYS A 444 11.92 24.66 9.23
CA LYS A 444 12.63 24.64 7.95
C LYS A 444 13.68 23.53 7.84
N ASN A 445 13.98 22.84 8.94
CA ASN A 445 14.99 21.78 8.98
C ASN A 445 14.44 20.40 8.60
N VAL A 446 13.16 20.30 8.24
CA VAL A 446 12.52 19.04 7.84
C VAL A 446 11.94 19.17 6.44
N ASP A 447 11.93 18.07 5.72
CA ASP A 447 11.32 17.98 4.40
C ASP A 447 9.94 17.36 4.51
N VAL A 448 8.99 17.83 3.70
CA VAL A 448 7.60 17.36 3.74
C VAL A 448 7.06 17.12 2.35
N ILE A 449 6.53 15.92 2.13
CA ILE A 449 5.79 15.52 0.94
C ILE A 449 4.33 15.25 1.34
N THR A 450 3.38 15.79 0.58
CA THR A 450 1.96 15.45 0.70
C THR A 450 1.47 14.84 -0.60
N ILE A 451 0.90 13.63 -0.52
CA ILE A 451 0.27 12.96 -1.66
C ILE A 451 -1.22 13.23 -1.67
N LYS A 452 -1.70 13.72 -2.81
CA LYS A 452 -3.11 14.03 -3.02
C LYS A 452 -3.96 12.79 -3.27
N GLY A 453 -5.17 12.77 -2.71
CA GLY A 453 -6.15 11.71 -2.86
C GLY A 453 -5.76 10.38 -2.21
N ARG A 454 -4.82 10.38 -1.26
CA ARG A 454 -4.28 9.16 -0.65
C ARG A 454 -4.35 9.19 0.86
N ILE A 455 -4.55 8.01 1.43
CA ILE A 455 -4.28 7.70 2.83
C ILE A 455 -3.01 6.87 2.79
N LEU A 456 -1.99 7.28 3.54
CA LEU A 456 -0.70 6.62 3.59
C LEU A 456 -0.58 5.98 4.97
N GLN A 457 -0.34 4.68 5.03
CA GLN A 457 -0.10 3.94 6.29
C GLN A 457 1.07 2.97 6.20
N SER A 458 1.82 3.03 5.10
CA SER A 458 2.90 2.10 4.79
C SER A 458 4.17 2.92 4.48
N ALA A 459 5.33 2.43 4.94
CA ALA A 459 6.64 3.05 4.72
C ALA A 459 7.29 2.56 3.42
N ASP A 460 6.67 1.52 2.83
CA ASP A 460 7.12 0.66 1.74
C ASP A 460 6.36 0.92 0.43
N GLU A 461 5.39 1.83 0.40
CA GLU A 461 4.64 2.16 -0.82
C GLU A 461 5.57 2.80 -1.87
N GLU A 462 5.96 1.97 -2.84
CA GLU A 462 6.83 2.15 -4.02
C GLU A 462 6.56 3.45 -4.83
N ILE A 463 5.38 4.04 -4.69
CA ILE A 463 4.87 5.17 -5.49
C ILE A 463 5.41 6.53 -5.00
N VAL A 464 5.94 6.61 -3.77
CA VAL A 464 6.03 7.91 -3.07
C VAL A 464 7.43 8.54 -3.03
N LEU A 465 8.48 7.72 -3.02
CA LEU A 465 9.83 8.18 -2.66
C LEU A 465 10.83 8.18 -3.83
N THR A 466 10.43 7.67 -5.00
CA THR A 466 11.28 7.53 -6.20
C THR A 466 11.74 8.85 -6.83
N GLY A 467 11.20 10.00 -6.40
CA GLY A 467 11.50 11.30 -7.02
C GLY A 467 12.26 12.33 -6.17
N TYR A 468 12.64 12.06 -4.91
CA TYR A 468 13.12 13.13 -4.00
C TYR A 468 14.42 12.86 -3.22
N MET A 469 14.95 11.64 -3.16
CA MET A 469 16.20 11.38 -2.42
C MET A 469 17.48 11.76 -3.18
N ASP A 470 17.36 12.24 -4.43
CA ASP A 470 18.47 12.85 -5.19
C ASP A 470 19.02 14.15 -4.54
N ASP A 471 18.30 14.75 -3.57
CA ASP A 471 18.72 16.01 -2.92
C ASP A 471 19.74 15.83 -1.78
N PHE A 472 20.20 14.61 -1.50
CA PHE A 472 21.38 14.42 -0.62
C PHE A 472 22.69 14.93 -1.26
N GLN A 473 22.66 15.42 -2.50
CA GLN A 473 23.80 16.02 -3.22
C GLN A 473 23.69 17.55 -3.43
N GLY A 474 22.73 18.25 -2.80
CA GLY A 474 22.75 19.72 -2.71
C GLY A 474 22.23 20.47 -3.95
N LYS A 475 21.08 20.08 -4.51
CA LYS A 475 20.41 20.85 -5.57
C LYS A 475 18.94 21.06 -5.23
N SER A 476 18.65 22.24 -4.70
CA SER A 476 17.30 22.72 -4.39
C SER A 476 16.27 22.33 -5.45
N VAL A 477 15.34 21.44 -5.10
CA VAL A 477 14.13 21.25 -5.90
C VAL A 477 13.09 22.27 -5.46
N GLN A 478 12.91 23.32 -6.26
CA GLN A 478 11.72 24.16 -6.18
C GLN A 478 10.47 23.30 -6.46
N GLN A 479 9.48 23.44 -5.59
CA GLN A 479 8.07 23.06 -5.75
C GLN A 479 7.71 22.57 -7.17
N MET A 480 7.56 21.26 -7.33
CA MET A 480 6.79 20.74 -8.47
C MET A 480 5.35 20.54 -8.02
N PRO A 481 4.39 21.34 -8.52
CA PRO A 481 2.99 21.06 -8.29
C PRO A 481 2.62 19.78 -9.04
N PHE A 482 2.21 18.73 -8.32
CA PHE A 482 1.39 17.68 -8.91
C PHE A 482 -0.01 18.26 -9.16
N LEU A 483 -0.13 19.01 -10.26
CA LEU A 483 -1.33 19.03 -11.08
C LEU A 483 -1.32 17.69 -11.78
N GLY A 484 -2.12 16.73 -11.33
CA GLY A 484 -2.24 15.48 -12.07
C GLY A 484 -2.68 15.81 -13.51
N PRO A 485 -1.88 15.50 -14.55
CA PRO A 485 -2.40 15.57 -15.89
C PRO A 485 -3.35 14.39 -16.09
N ARG A 486 -4.47 14.63 -16.78
CA ARG A 486 -5.13 13.58 -17.56
C ARG A 486 -4.05 12.97 -18.47
N LEU A 487 -4.01 11.65 -18.66
CA LEU A 487 -3.13 11.10 -19.69
C LEU A 487 -3.63 11.78 -20.97
N GLY A 488 -2.73 12.50 -21.61
CA GLY A 488 -3.05 13.51 -22.59
C GLY A 488 -3.95 12.95 -23.68
N THR A 489 -4.85 13.83 -24.12
CA THR A 489 -5.71 13.74 -25.29
C THR A 489 -5.43 12.51 -26.17
N SER A 490 -6.39 11.59 -26.26
CA SER A 490 -6.31 10.51 -27.24
C SER A 490 -6.33 11.12 -28.64
N GLU A 491 -5.31 10.82 -29.43
CA GLU A 491 -5.18 11.23 -30.82
C GLU A 491 -5.21 9.98 -31.71
N ASN A 492 -5.36 10.18 -33.02
CA ASN A 492 -5.15 9.13 -34.00
C ASN A 492 -4.31 9.65 -35.16
N PHE A 493 -3.64 8.74 -35.85
CA PHE A 493 -2.88 9.02 -37.06
C PHE A 493 -3.35 8.09 -38.19
N VAL A 494 -3.02 8.46 -39.42
CA VAL A 494 -3.31 7.64 -40.60
C VAL A 494 -2.25 6.54 -40.67
N GLN A 495 -2.70 5.28 -40.70
CA GLN A 495 -1.86 4.11 -40.84
C GLN A 495 -2.28 3.33 -42.09
N ILE A 496 -1.35 2.65 -42.76
CA ILE A 496 -1.65 1.74 -43.87
C ILE A 496 -2.15 0.39 -43.33
N VAL A 497 -3.03 -0.25 -44.08
CA VAL A 497 -3.60 -1.55 -43.69
C VAL A 497 -2.56 -2.65 -43.79
N ASP A 498 -1.77 -2.65 -44.86
CA ASP A 498 -0.79 -3.69 -45.18
C ASP A 498 0.59 -3.11 -45.52
N HIS A 499 1.55 -3.27 -44.60
CA HIS A 499 2.93 -2.83 -44.78
C HIS A 499 3.74 -3.72 -45.73
N PHE A 500 3.21 -4.87 -46.15
CA PHE A 500 3.92 -5.86 -46.94
C PHE A 500 3.37 -6.01 -48.37
N SER A 501 2.40 -5.18 -48.74
CA SER A 501 1.85 -5.08 -50.09
C SER A 501 1.98 -3.64 -50.61
N PRO A 502 3.06 -3.30 -51.35
CA PRO A 502 3.29 -1.93 -51.83
C PRO A 502 2.19 -1.37 -52.73
N SER A 503 1.36 -2.23 -53.34
CA SER A 503 0.21 -1.84 -54.15
C SER A 503 -1.06 -1.57 -53.32
N ASP A 504 -1.07 -1.94 -52.04
CA ASP A 504 -2.18 -1.67 -51.14
C ASP A 504 -2.09 -0.25 -50.59
N THR A 505 -3.02 0.60 -51.01
CA THR A 505 -3.10 2.01 -50.61
C THR A 505 -4.15 2.25 -49.53
N ARG A 506 -4.77 1.21 -49.00
CA ARG A 506 -5.82 1.35 -47.97
C ARG A 506 -5.22 1.83 -46.67
N THR A 507 -5.93 2.74 -46.02
CA THR A 507 -5.53 3.33 -44.73
C THR A 507 -6.62 3.20 -43.69
N TRP A 508 -6.23 3.37 -42.42
CA TRP A 508 -7.09 3.34 -41.26
C TRP A 508 -6.59 4.30 -40.17
N ARG A 509 -7.39 4.51 -39.13
CA ARG A 509 -7.04 5.38 -37.99
C ARG A 509 -6.57 4.55 -36.80
N GLN A 510 -5.28 4.62 -36.51
CA GLN A 510 -4.71 4.00 -35.31
C GLN A 510 -4.64 5.03 -34.20
N TRP A 511 -5.18 4.66 -33.03
CA TRP A 511 -5.27 5.52 -31.87
C TRP A 511 -4.03 5.39 -30.98
N TYR A 512 -3.68 6.50 -30.34
CA TYR A 512 -2.63 6.55 -29.34
C TYR A 512 -2.94 7.61 -28.29
N TYR A 513 -2.30 7.48 -27.14
CA TYR A 513 -2.27 8.50 -26.11
C TYR A 513 -0.88 9.13 -26.07
N LYS A 514 -0.83 10.41 -25.72
CA LYS A 514 0.44 11.12 -25.56
C LYS A 514 0.52 11.83 -24.22
N GLU A 515 1.72 12.01 -23.72
CA GLU A 515 1.99 12.87 -22.57
C GLU A 515 3.25 13.68 -22.86
N GLU A 516 3.05 14.99 -23.00
CA GLU A 516 4.10 15.95 -23.40
C GLU A 516 4.46 16.94 -22.30
N SER A 517 3.71 16.96 -21.18
CA SER A 517 3.91 17.97 -20.12
C SER A 517 5.27 17.91 -19.42
N TYR A 518 5.98 16.78 -19.55
CA TYR A 518 7.32 16.56 -18.99
C TYR A 518 8.44 16.68 -20.02
N TYR A 519 8.09 16.78 -21.31
CA TYR A 519 9.08 16.73 -22.38
C TYR A 519 9.92 18.01 -22.44
N LYS A 520 11.24 17.85 -22.45
CA LYS A 520 12.18 18.91 -22.82
C LYS A 520 12.81 18.59 -24.17
N LYS A 521 12.93 19.61 -25.03
CA LYS A 521 13.53 19.46 -26.36
C LYS A 521 14.90 18.78 -26.27
N GLY A 522 15.07 17.68 -27.00
CA GLY A 522 16.28 16.85 -27.00
C GLY A 522 16.27 15.68 -26.01
N GLY A 523 15.22 15.54 -25.18
CA GLY A 523 15.00 14.36 -24.34
C GLY A 523 14.61 13.11 -25.15
N PRO A 524 14.69 11.91 -24.55
CA PRO A 524 14.31 10.66 -25.21
C PRO A 524 12.80 10.54 -25.42
N VAL A 525 12.38 9.55 -26.18
CA VAL A 525 10.96 9.24 -26.43
C VAL A 525 10.67 7.82 -25.96
N TYR A 526 9.61 7.66 -25.16
CA TYR A 526 9.16 6.38 -24.65
C TYR A 526 7.89 5.96 -25.37
N LEU A 527 7.91 4.75 -25.93
CA LEU A 527 6.76 4.14 -26.61
C LEU A 527 6.29 2.91 -25.86
N PHE A 528 5.12 2.98 -25.25
CA PHE A 528 4.44 1.81 -24.73
C PHE A 528 3.53 1.20 -25.80
N ILE A 529 3.72 -0.08 -26.12
CA ILE A 529 2.86 -0.82 -27.06
C ILE A 529 1.80 -1.56 -26.26
N SER A 530 0.52 -1.25 -26.49
CA SER A 530 -0.58 -1.89 -25.77
C SER A 530 -0.70 -3.38 -26.11
N ASP A 531 -1.29 -4.13 -25.18
CA ASP A 531 -1.67 -5.53 -25.40
C ASP A 531 -3.08 -5.61 -26.06
N ARG A 532 -3.70 -6.78 -26.02
CA ARG A 532 -4.97 -7.19 -26.63
C ARG A 532 -6.23 -6.65 -25.93
N SER A 533 -6.16 -5.49 -25.28
CA SER A 533 -7.29 -4.89 -24.55
C SER A 533 -7.21 -3.37 -24.47
N ASP A 534 -8.30 -2.74 -24.03
CA ASP A 534 -8.33 -1.32 -23.67
C ASP A 534 -7.18 -0.98 -22.73
N VAL A 535 -6.47 0.11 -23.06
CA VAL A 535 -5.41 0.63 -22.20
C VAL A 535 -6.04 1.22 -20.96
N ASP A 536 -5.89 0.54 -19.83
CA ASP A 536 -6.15 1.14 -18.54
C ASP A 536 -5.03 2.14 -18.21
N LEU A 537 -5.29 3.40 -18.57
CA LEU A 537 -4.37 4.52 -18.33
C LEU A 537 -4.05 4.70 -16.84
N SER A 538 -4.88 4.18 -15.92
CA SER A 538 -4.60 4.23 -14.48
C SER A 538 -3.52 3.24 -14.04
N LEU A 539 -3.32 2.15 -14.79
CA LEU A 539 -2.27 1.15 -14.56
C LEU A 539 -0.94 1.53 -15.22
N VAL A 540 -0.99 2.38 -16.25
CA VAL A 540 0.19 2.96 -16.89
C VAL A 540 0.77 4.10 -16.03
N LYS A 541 -0.09 4.96 -15.48
CA LYS A 541 0.32 6.02 -14.55
C LYS A 541 0.80 5.44 -13.23
N GLY A 542 2.03 5.78 -12.83
CA GLY A 542 2.63 5.33 -11.59
C GLY A 542 3.44 4.03 -11.70
N ASN A 543 3.58 3.48 -12.92
CA ASN A 543 4.56 2.43 -13.16
C ASN A 543 5.98 3.04 -13.24
N TYR A 544 6.99 2.30 -12.76
CA TYR A 544 8.39 2.76 -12.71
C TYR A 544 8.89 3.33 -14.04
N TRP A 545 8.58 2.67 -15.17
CA TRP A 545 9.01 3.16 -16.48
C TRP A 545 8.41 4.52 -16.85
N PHE A 546 7.17 4.79 -16.43
CA PHE A 546 6.47 6.04 -16.69
C PHE A 546 7.10 7.17 -15.86
N LEU A 547 7.39 6.90 -14.58
CA LEU A 547 8.08 7.83 -13.69
C LEU A 547 9.52 8.09 -14.17
N HIS A 548 10.23 7.05 -14.61
CA HIS A 548 11.55 7.18 -15.19
C HIS A 548 11.53 8.05 -16.46
N ALA A 549 10.56 7.83 -17.36
CA ALA A 549 10.38 8.68 -18.53
C ALA A 549 10.15 10.15 -18.15
N GLN A 550 9.39 10.43 -17.09
CA GLN A 550 9.23 11.80 -16.56
C GLN A 550 10.56 12.39 -16.06
N GLY A 551 11.33 11.61 -15.30
CA GLY A 551 12.64 12.02 -14.78
C GLY A 551 13.65 12.34 -15.89
N GLN A 552 13.59 11.61 -17.02
CA GLN A 552 14.42 11.85 -18.20
C GLN A 552 13.93 13.00 -19.09
N HIS A 553 12.88 13.72 -18.67
CA HIS A 553 12.21 14.75 -19.48
C HIS A 553 11.76 14.23 -20.85
N ALA A 554 11.24 13.01 -20.88
CA ALA A 554 10.89 12.30 -22.10
C ALA A 554 9.51 12.70 -22.64
N MET A 555 9.33 12.52 -23.96
CA MET A 555 8.00 12.44 -24.57
C MET A 555 7.48 11.01 -24.38
N ILE A 556 6.21 10.85 -24.00
CA ILE A 556 5.61 9.53 -23.80
C ILE A 556 4.47 9.31 -24.78
N PHE A 557 4.50 8.16 -25.45
CA PHE A 557 3.42 7.66 -26.29
C PHE A 557 2.95 6.29 -25.82
N ILE A 558 1.64 6.06 -25.94
CA ILE A 558 1.01 4.76 -25.74
C ILE A 558 0.26 4.43 -27.03
N LEU A 559 0.76 3.47 -27.79
CA LEU A 559 0.17 3.08 -29.07
C LEU A 559 -0.82 1.93 -28.85
N GLU A 560 -2.07 2.11 -29.29
CA GLU A 560 -3.03 1.02 -29.29
C GLU A 560 -2.73 0.01 -30.41
N HIS A 561 -2.86 -1.26 -30.10
CA HIS A 561 -2.65 -2.35 -31.05
C HIS A 561 -3.76 -2.39 -32.12
N ARG A 562 -3.41 -2.70 -33.38
CA ARG A 562 -4.40 -2.96 -34.44
C ARG A 562 -5.41 -4.05 -34.02
N PHE A 563 -6.68 -3.86 -34.36
CA PHE A 563 -7.82 -4.72 -34.00
C PHE A 563 -8.21 -4.76 -32.52
N PHE A 564 -7.66 -3.89 -31.67
CA PHE A 564 -8.07 -3.78 -30.28
C PHE A 564 -8.57 -2.37 -29.98
N SER A 565 -9.50 -2.28 -29.03
CA SER A 565 -10.01 -1.01 -28.53
C SER A 565 -10.58 -0.14 -29.65
N ARG A 566 -10.12 1.11 -29.77
CA ARG A 566 -10.58 2.07 -30.79
C ARG A 566 -9.84 1.87 -32.11
N SER A 567 -8.72 1.16 -32.09
CA SER A 567 -7.83 0.92 -33.22
C SER A 567 -8.29 -0.26 -34.05
N GLN A 568 -9.34 -0.05 -34.86
CA GLN A 568 -9.94 -1.07 -35.71
C GLN A 568 -9.74 -0.73 -37.20
N PRO A 569 -8.91 -1.48 -37.96
CA PRO A 569 -8.75 -1.24 -39.39
C PRO A 569 -10.02 -1.52 -40.21
N PHE A 570 -10.92 -2.35 -39.67
CA PHE A 570 -12.18 -2.75 -40.31
C PHE A 570 -13.34 -2.72 -39.31
N THR A 571 -14.56 -2.58 -39.80
CA THR A 571 -15.78 -2.54 -38.97
C THR A 571 -16.26 -3.90 -38.48
N ASN A 572 -15.66 -5.00 -38.96
CA ASN A 572 -16.00 -6.36 -38.55
C ASN A 572 -14.78 -7.29 -38.58
N THR A 573 -14.89 -8.38 -37.83
CA THR A 573 -13.84 -9.37 -37.59
C THR A 573 -14.01 -10.63 -38.44
N VAL A 574 -14.46 -10.50 -39.69
CA VAL A 574 -14.51 -11.64 -40.62
C VAL A 574 -13.10 -12.10 -40.97
N THR A 575 -12.92 -13.39 -41.29
CA THR A 575 -11.59 -14.00 -41.51
C THR A 575 -10.72 -13.24 -42.52
N ARG A 576 -11.31 -12.77 -43.63
CA ARG A 576 -10.60 -11.98 -44.65
C ARG A 576 -10.05 -10.63 -44.14
N ASN A 577 -10.61 -10.09 -43.06
CA ASN A 577 -10.10 -8.88 -42.42
C ASN A 577 -9.05 -9.24 -41.36
N LEU A 578 -9.26 -10.34 -40.62
CA LEU A 578 -8.33 -10.83 -39.60
C LEU A 578 -6.99 -11.30 -40.19
N GLN A 579 -6.88 -11.53 -41.50
CA GLN A 579 -5.59 -11.80 -42.14
C GLN A 579 -4.54 -10.70 -41.89
N TYR A 580 -4.96 -9.47 -41.56
CA TYR A 580 -4.07 -8.35 -41.22
C TYR A 580 -3.76 -8.25 -39.72
N LEU A 581 -4.30 -9.15 -38.89
CA LEU A 581 -4.02 -9.24 -37.45
C LEU A 581 -2.89 -10.25 -37.20
N HIS A 582 -1.66 -9.85 -37.50
CA HIS A 582 -0.47 -10.64 -37.18
C HIS A 582 0.70 -9.75 -36.73
N SER A 583 1.63 -10.35 -36.00
CA SER A 583 2.71 -9.63 -35.32
C SER A 583 3.58 -8.81 -36.28
N ALA A 584 3.83 -9.29 -37.50
CA ALA A 584 4.65 -8.54 -38.46
C ALA A 584 4.02 -7.19 -38.83
N GLN A 585 2.70 -7.13 -39.01
CA GLN A 585 2.01 -5.86 -39.27
C GLN A 585 2.00 -4.96 -38.04
N ALA A 586 1.78 -5.51 -36.85
CA ALA A 586 1.78 -4.72 -35.61
C ALA A 586 3.16 -4.11 -35.30
N VAL A 587 4.24 -4.83 -35.60
CA VAL A 587 5.60 -4.30 -35.50
C VAL A 587 5.83 -3.21 -36.56
N ALA A 588 5.38 -3.42 -37.81
CA ALA A 588 5.49 -2.41 -38.86
C ALA A 588 4.66 -1.14 -38.56
N ASP A 589 3.48 -1.28 -37.97
CA ASP A 589 2.67 -0.15 -37.47
C ASP A 589 3.44 0.68 -36.45
N ALA A 590 4.09 0.03 -35.48
CA ALA A 590 4.85 0.73 -34.46
C ALA A 590 6.10 1.43 -35.04
N ALA A 591 6.74 0.85 -36.05
CA ALA A 591 7.83 1.48 -36.78
C ALA A 591 7.35 2.71 -37.57
N SER A 592 6.23 2.58 -38.31
CA SER A 592 5.59 3.69 -39.02
C SER A 592 5.15 4.80 -38.07
N PHE A 593 4.62 4.45 -36.90
CA PHE A 593 4.27 5.40 -35.85
C PHE A 593 5.49 6.21 -35.38
N ILE A 594 6.63 5.55 -35.14
CA ILE A 594 7.87 6.24 -34.74
C ILE A 594 8.28 7.26 -35.80
N THR A 595 8.27 6.87 -37.09
CA THR A 595 8.59 7.78 -38.20
C THR A 595 7.64 8.97 -38.26
N GLU A 596 6.33 8.72 -38.20
CA GLU A 596 5.32 9.78 -38.24
C GLU A 596 5.45 10.74 -37.06
N MET A 597 5.72 10.23 -35.85
CA MET A 597 5.91 11.08 -34.67
C MET A 597 7.23 11.87 -34.73
N ASN A 598 8.30 11.29 -35.31
CA ASN A 598 9.55 12.01 -35.54
C ASN A 598 9.32 13.22 -36.46
N ASP A 599 8.56 13.04 -37.53
CA ASP A 599 8.24 14.13 -38.48
C ASP A 599 7.30 15.15 -37.84
N LYS A 600 6.19 14.68 -37.22
CA LYS A 600 5.17 15.53 -36.59
C LYS A 600 5.73 16.43 -35.49
N TYR A 601 6.63 15.91 -34.65
CA TYR A 601 7.22 16.65 -33.53
C TYR A 601 8.63 17.18 -33.83
N THR A 602 9.13 16.95 -35.05
CA THR A 602 10.45 17.41 -35.50
C THR A 602 11.57 16.98 -34.54
N PHE A 603 11.52 15.73 -34.08
CA PHE A 603 12.50 15.20 -33.14
C PHE A 603 13.90 15.18 -33.78
N PRO A 604 14.96 15.62 -33.05
CA PRO A 604 16.33 15.51 -33.55
C PRO A 604 16.67 14.07 -33.97
N THR A 605 17.50 13.88 -34.99
CA THR A 605 17.96 12.55 -35.43
C THR A 605 18.74 11.79 -34.34
N SER A 606 19.27 12.52 -33.34
CA SER A 606 19.91 11.95 -32.15
C SER A 606 18.92 11.45 -31.08
N THR A 607 17.62 11.60 -31.29
CA THR A 607 16.58 11.24 -30.31
C THR A 607 16.54 9.72 -30.10
N LYS A 608 16.62 9.31 -28.83
CA LYS A 608 16.59 7.90 -28.46
C LYS A 608 15.16 7.45 -28.19
N TRP A 609 14.66 6.51 -28.98
CA TRP A 609 13.40 5.83 -28.72
C TRP A 609 13.60 4.59 -27.84
N ILE A 610 12.88 4.51 -26.74
CA ILE A 610 12.84 3.36 -25.83
C ILE A 610 11.44 2.76 -25.90
N VAL A 611 11.35 1.49 -26.30
CA VAL A 611 10.08 0.80 -26.51
C VAL A 611 9.80 -0.15 -25.36
N ILE A 612 8.57 -0.15 -24.86
CA ILE A 612 8.18 -0.89 -23.67
C ILE A 612 6.89 -1.64 -23.97
N GLY A 613 6.83 -2.89 -23.51
CA GLY A 613 5.60 -3.66 -23.54
C GLY A 613 5.72 -4.90 -22.68
N GLY A 614 4.59 -5.51 -22.34
CA GLY A 614 4.59 -6.79 -21.65
C GLY A 614 3.59 -7.78 -22.21
N SER A 615 3.80 -9.05 -21.87
CA SER A 615 3.15 -10.17 -22.55
C SER A 615 3.29 -10.05 -24.07
N HIS A 616 2.19 -10.01 -24.83
CA HIS A 616 2.23 -9.81 -26.28
C HIS A 616 2.81 -8.45 -26.68
N GLY A 617 2.52 -7.37 -25.95
CA GLY A 617 3.16 -6.07 -26.16
C GLY A 617 4.69 -6.13 -25.95
N GLY A 618 5.14 -7.02 -25.05
CA GLY A 618 6.56 -7.29 -24.82
C GLY A 618 7.22 -8.01 -26.00
N ASN A 619 6.50 -8.94 -26.64
CA ASN A 619 6.95 -9.56 -27.89
C ASN A 619 7.16 -8.50 -28.97
N LEU A 620 6.19 -7.60 -29.13
CA LEU A 620 6.26 -6.51 -30.10
C LEU A 620 7.40 -5.55 -29.79
N ALA A 621 7.65 -5.19 -28.53
CA ALA A 621 8.77 -4.35 -28.14
C ALA A 621 10.12 -5.00 -28.51
N ALA A 622 10.29 -6.29 -28.19
CA ALA A 622 11.49 -7.05 -28.56
C ALA A 622 11.68 -7.15 -30.08
N TRP A 623 10.62 -7.52 -30.81
CA TRP A 623 10.67 -7.68 -32.26
C TRP A 623 10.84 -6.35 -32.99
N LEU A 624 10.27 -5.25 -32.48
CA LEU A 624 10.47 -3.91 -33.02
C LEU A 624 11.93 -3.47 -32.90
N ARG A 625 12.55 -3.68 -31.73
CA ARG A 625 13.99 -3.42 -31.56
C ARG A 625 14.85 -4.27 -32.49
N LEU A 626 14.48 -5.54 -32.66
CA LEU A 626 15.18 -6.49 -33.53
C LEU A 626 15.09 -6.11 -35.01
N LYS A 627 13.91 -5.72 -35.49
CA LYS A 627 13.63 -5.46 -36.92
C LYS A 627 13.92 -4.02 -37.35
N TYR A 628 13.74 -3.06 -36.44
CA TYR A 628 13.96 -1.64 -36.69
C TYR A 628 15.00 -1.06 -35.73
N PRO A 629 16.23 -1.60 -35.72
CA PRO A 629 17.25 -1.20 -34.77
C PRO A 629 17.77 0.22 -34.99
N HIS A 630 17.51 0.79 -36.17
CA HIS A 630 17.82 2.17 -36.54
C HIS A 630 16.78 3.18 -36.02
N LEU A 631 15.56 2.72 -35.69
CA LEU A 631 14.51 3.55 -35.09
C LEU A 631 14.49 3.44 -33.58
N VAL A 632 14.75 2.25 -33.04
CA VAL A 632 14.63 1.96 -31.61
C VAL A 632 15.99 1.80 -30.97
N TYR A 633 16.30 2.66 -30.00
CA TYR A 633 17.55 2.62 -29.25
C TYR A 633 17.56 1.44 -28.26
N GLY A 634 16.46 1.24 -27.53
CA GLY A 634 16.33 0.21 -26.49
C GLY A 634 14.92 -0.35 -26.38
N ALA A 635 14.79 -1.58 -25.86
CA ALA A 635 13.49 -2.18 -25.59
C ALA A 635 13.42 -2.92 -24.27
N VAL A 636 12.31 -2.73 -23.55
CA VAL A 636 11.93 -3.48 -22.36
C VAL A 636 10.79 -4.41 -22.72
N ALA A 637 11.09 -5.71 -22.77
CA ALA A 637 10.18 -6.77 -23.18
C ALA A 637 9.81 -7.65 -21.98
N SER A 638 8.87 -7.18 -21.15
CA SER A 638 8.52 -7.84 -19.89
C SER A 638 7.62 -9.06 -20.14
N SER A 639 7.96 -10.22 -19.58
CA SER A 639 7.18 -11.46 -19.76
C SER A 639 6.88 -11.78 -21.23
N ALA A 640 7.80 -11.41 -22.13
CA ALA A 640 7.67 -11.62 -23.56
C ALA A 640 7.90 -13.10 -23.89
N MET A 641 6.89 -13.72 -24.49
CA MET A 641 6.96 -15.08 -25.04
C MET A 641 7.53 -15.03 -26.46
N VAL A 642 8.84 -14.89 -26.57
CA VAL A 642 9.54 -14.78 -27.87
C VAL A 642 9.79 -16.12 -28.57
N HIS A 643 9.62 -17.24 -27.86
CA HIS A 643 9.71 -18.59 -28.42
C HIS A 643 8.31 -19.08 -28.78
N ALA A 644 8.01 -19.15 -30.08
CA ALA A 644 6.74 -19.66 -30.58
C ALA A 644 6.77 -21.20 -30.61
N GLN A 645 5.83 -21.82 -29.92
CA GLN A 645 5.66 -23.28 -29.87
C GLN A 645 4.19 -23.63 -30.16
N LEU A 646 3.97 -24.78 -30.79
CA LEU A 646 2.61 -25.25 -31.12
C LEU A 646 1.85 -25.68 -29.87
N GLU A 647 2.52 -26.43 -29.00
CA GLU A 647 2.01 -26.86 -27.70
C GLU A 647 2.80 -26.16 -26.60
N LEU A 648 2.12 -25.81 -25.50
CA LEU A 648 2.74 -25.14 -24.36
C LEU A 648 2.29 -25.77 -23.02
N PRO A 649 2.45 -27.10 -22.82
CA PRO A 649 2.09 -27.75 -21.57
C PRO A 649 2.92 -27.23 -20.37
N GLU A 650 4.14 -26.75 -20.61
CA GLU A 650 5.05 -26.24 -19.58
C GLU A 650 4.46 -25.06 -18.81
N TYR A 651 3.62 -24.26 -19.47
CA TYR A 651 2.89 -23.18 -18.82
C TYR A 651 1.96 -23.72 -17.73
N LEU A 652 1.16 -24.74 -18.05
CA LEU A 652 0.22 -25.35 -17.09
C LEU A 652 0.95 -26.15 -16.02
N VAL A 653 2.07 -26.81 -16.36
CA VAL A 653 2.95 -27.47 -15.37
C VAL A 653 3.49 -26.46 -14.36
N THR A 654 3.91 -25.28 -14.83
CA THR A 654 4.39 -24.20 -13.96
C THR A 654 3.28 -23.70 -13.04
N VAL A 655 2.05 -23.54 -13.55
CA VAL A 655 0.88 -23.17 -12.74
C VAL A 655 0.61 -24.22 -11.65
N SER A 656 0.59 -25.51 -12.01
CA SER A 656 0.38 -26.61 -11.06
C SER A 656 1.47 -26.64 -9.98
N ARG A 657 2.74 -26.46 -10.37
CA ARG A 657 3.86 -26.37 -9.42
C ARG A 657 3.69 -25.22 -8.44
N ILE A 658 3.37 -24.01 -8.93
CA ILE A 658 3.16 -22.83 -8.08
C ILE A 658 2.03 -23.05 -7.07
N LEU A 659 0.93 -23.68 -7.49
CA LEU A 659 -0.17 -24.05 -6.58
C LEU A 659 0.31 -25.00 -5.48
N GLY A 660 1.12 -25.99 -5.83
CA GLY A 660 1.72 -26.95 -4.90
C GLY A 660 2.68 -26.29 -3.90
N ASP A 661 3.56 -25.41 -4.40
CA ASP A 661 4.53 -24.67 -3.60
C ASP A 661 3.84 -23.73 -2.59
N PHE A 662 2.70 -23.14 -2.97
CA PHE A 662 1.91 -22.32 -2.05
C PHE A 662 1.18 -23.16 -1.00
N LYS A 663 0.48 -24.23 -1.44
CA LYS A 663 -0.22 -25.16 -0.56
C LYS A 663 -0.52 -26.47 -1.29
N SER A 664 0.16 -27.54 -0.91
CA SER A 664 -0.02 -28.88 -1.52
C SER A 664 -1.49 -29.32 -1.61
N GLN A 665 -2.26 -29.15 -0.53
CA GLN A 665 -3.69 -29.50 -0.52
C GLN A 665 -4.51 -28.76 -1.60
N CYS A 666 -4.17 -27.51 -1.91
CA CYS A 666 -4.87 -26.73 -2.94
C CYS A 666 -4.63 -27.32 -4.34
N LYS A 667 -3.40 -27.77 -4.61
CA LYS A 667 -3.06 -28.47 -5.84
C LYS A 667 -3.84 -29.77 -5.94
N ASP A 668 -3.81 -30.60 -4.90
CA ASP A 668 -4.49 -31.90 -4.88
C ASP A 668 -6.01 -31.77 -5.07
N ASP A 669 -6.64 -30.76 -4.45
CA ASP A 669 -8.07 -30.51 -4.60
C ASP A 669 -8.43 -30.05 -6.02
N ILE A 670 -7.58 -29.22 -6.65
CA ILE A 670 -7.76 -28.77 -8.03
C ILE A 670 -7.56 -29.94 -9.02
N GLU A 671 -6.57 -30.81 -8.77
CA GLU A 671 -6.34 -32.01 -9.58
C GLU A 671 -7.55 -32.94 -9.54
N LYS A 672 -8.08 -33.25 -8.35
CA LYS A 672 -9.31 -34.05 -8.19
C LYS A 672 -10.54 -33.40 -8.84
N ALA A 673 -10.65 -32.08 -8.74
CA ALA A 673 -11.73 -31.35 -9.38
C ALA A 673 -11.67 -31.48 -10.91
N ASN A 674 -10.48 -31.33 -11.50
CA ASN A 674 -10.28 -31.51 -12.94
C ASN A 674 -10.53 -32.96 -13.38
N GLU A 675 -10.04 -33.96 -12.64
CA GLU A 675 -10.35 -35.37 -12.91
C GLU A 675 -11.86 -35.63 -12.94
N LYS A 676 -12.60 -35.05 -11.98
CA LYS A 676 -14.06 -35.18 -11.94
C LYS A 676 -14.74 -34.46 -13.09
N LEU A 677 -14.24 -33.29 -13.50
CA LEU A 677 -14.75 -32.56 -14.66
C LEU A 677 -14.53 -33.36 -15.95
N ASP A 678 -13.35 -33.97 -16.10
CA ASP A 678 -13.04 -34.83 -17.25
C ASP A 678 -13.98 -36.03 -17.30
N GLU A 679 -14.20 -36.72 -16.18
CA GLU A 679 -15.16 -37.84 -16.06
C GLU A 679 -16.57 -37.40 -16.46
N LEU A 680 -17.08 -36.32 -15.86
CA LEU A 680 -18.42 -35.79 -16.13
C LEU A 680 -18.58 -35.31 -17.59
N SER A 681 -17.52 -34.78 -18.20
CA SER A 681 -17.56 -34.26 -19.57
C SER A 681 -17.86 -35.34 -20.62
N THR A 682 -17.59 -36.62 -20.32
CA THR A 682 -17.79 -37.74 -21.24
C THR A 682 -19.26 -38.08 -21.49
N THR A 683 -20.17 -37.75 -20.57
CA THR A 683 -21.60 -38.11 -20.67
C THR A 683 -22.50 -36.90 -20.86
N ILE A 684 -23.68 -37.11 -21.47
CA ILE A 684 -24.69 -36.04 -21.61
C ILE A 684 -25.17 -35.57 -20.24
N SER A 685 -25.43 -36.50 -19.31
CA SER A 685 -25.87 -36.16 -17.96
C SER A 685 -24.81 -35.38 -17.17
N GLY A 686 -23.53 -35.79 -17.26
CA GLY A 686 -22.44 -35.09 -16.59
C GLY A 686 -22.17 -33.69 -17.16
N ARG A 687 -22.27 -33.50 -18.49
CA ARG A 687 -22.22 -32.14 -19.09
C ARG A 687 -23.35 -31.23 -18.60
N LEU A 688 -24.55 -31.77 -18.39
CA LEU A 688 -25.68 -31.02 -17.81
C LEU A 688 -25.43 -30.68 -16.34
N GLU A 689 -24.80 -31.58 -15.58
CA GLU A 689 -24.41 -31.35 -14.20
C GLU A 689 -23.35 -30.24 -14.09
N ILE A 690 -22.28 -30.31 -14.88
CA ILE A 690 -21.28 -29.23 -15.00
C ILE A 690 -21.99 -27.90 -15.28
N GLY A 691 -22.89 -27.87 -16.26
CA GLY A 691 -23.66 -26.67 -16.61
C GLY A 691 -24.62 -26.17 -15.52
N ARG A 692 -24.96 -26.96 -14.50
CA ARG A 692 -25.72 -26.52 -13.31
C ARG A 692 -24.79 -26.01 -12.21
N THR A 693 -23.63 -26.63 -12.04
CA THR A 693 -22.66 -26.29 -10.98
C THR A 693 -21.99 -24.93 -11.22
N PHE A 694 -21.69 -24.56 -12.46
CA PHE A 694 -21.01 -23.31 -12.81
C PHE A 694 -21.95 -22.17 -13.25
N LYS A 695 -23.21 -22.21 -12.82
CA LYS A 695 -24.24 -21.21 -13.19
C LYS A 695 -24.25 -19.96 -12.33
#